data_AF-A0A9Q0HJB5-F1
#
_entry.id   AF-A0A9Q0HJB5-F1
#
_cell.length_a   1.000
_cell.length_b   1.000
_cell.length_c   1.000
_cell.angle_alpha   90.00
_cell.angle_beta   90.00
_cell.angle_gamma   90.00
#
_symmetry.space_group_name_H-M   'P 1'
#
loop_
_entity.id
_entity.type
_entity.pdbx_description
1 polymer ?
#
loop_
_entity_poly.entity_id
_entity_poly.type
_entity_poly.pdbx_seq_one_letter_code
_entity_poly.pdbx_strand_id
1 'polypeptide(L)'
;MPPLHFSLLPPSSPCPSTLSLRRASLPSYPLFRSFNPSSFASVCASGALAPPPAISREPVEANLVAETGENERREMDKYREVGTISTVHGVKGEVKVVSATDFPEVRFGKPGKRWLRTRDGGKESIKEIDLIKGRCNPGQNSWIISLRGINSVEEANNIVGSALLIGSDDRPELHEGEFYTPDLVGMRVILKETGMLVGTVVSVMNTKGNDILQVKPSLIGREEEDSSNSQILIPFVEEIVTEVDMERQEMQISPPKGLLELNSRSTMGSSKERRLMEWKQKRKSQQRLATAKKILNDMEQTHVLDALRLAPKAQKTSLAKQIASIDFRFFQHALNNLDKHINGLSEDMEKNFSLLLKNAMKISHENLLGKESERNKFHHELRDKGLELLSNSKEAIVLIINEKNKIGNSSEIDDDLRNSLSDIGEHLMGSQGRPFVMVTATHKVETLQKYLRDNGYFGLDHQKVWVLEEERLPVFSMTSDQSSSKVLFKSPFELLEAPIGPGGFLSLLSFQKILDAFNQMGIEYLQVCSLDDKSSIGNSLFFGYVSSLDAGVGIKVYNGNVGDGTCFDMIISMKHMNKISRDAKKLGFYAVAEKHRYVEKTSEGWVDVSAEASNLCRLHFPVYGLLNTCSLDDICFMNVLK
;
A
#
# COMPACT_ATOMS: atom_id res chain seq x y z
N MET A 1 -54.15 41.58 -15.23
CA MET A 1 -53.10 41.79 -16.24
C MET A 1 -52.25 40.52 -16.33
N PRO A 2 -52.10 39.93 -17.52
CA PRO A 2 -51.31 38.71 -17.80
C PRO A 2 -49.90 39.11 -18.34
N PRO A 3 -49.06 38.26 -18.98
CA PRO A 3 -48.72 36.82 -18.81
C PRO A 3 -47.17 36.53 -18.89
N LEU A 4 -46.71 35.26 -18.81
CA LEU A 4 -45.88 34.51 -19.80
C LEU A 4 -44.51 34.07 -19.19
N HIS A 5 -43.84 32.94 -19.46
CA HIS A 5 -44.07 31.66 -20.16
C HIS A 5 -42.91 30.68 -19.77
N PHE A 6 -43.21 29.37 -19.71
CA PHE A 6 -42.48 28.18 -20.24
C PHE A 6 -41.04 28.36 -20.79
N SER A 7 -40.08 27.41 -20.79
CA SER A 7 -39.86 26.02 -20.31
C SER A 7 -38.59 25.48 -21.04
N LEU A 8 -38.07 24.31 -20.63
CA LEU A 8 -37.31 23.29 -21.40
C LEU A 8 -35.78 23.21 -21.25
N LEU A 9 -35.35 21.99 -20.89
CA LEU A 9 -34.03 21.33 -20.97
C LEU A 9 -33.67 20.98 -22.45
N PRO A 10 -32.61 20.16 -22.69
CA PRO A 10 -31.15 20.39 -22.77
C PRO A 10 -30.68 20.17 -24.26
N PRO A 11 -29.39 20.02 -24.69
CA PRO A 11 -28.56 18.81 -24.45
C PRO A 11 -27.00 18.95 -24.60
N SER A 12 -26.32 17.81 -24.41
CA SER A 12 -25.10 17.31 -25.08
C SER A 12 -23.72 18.00 -24.98
N SER A 13 -22.76 17.22 -24.46
CA SER A 13 -21.29 17.28 -24.63
C SER A 13 -20.81 17.18 -26.09
N PRO A 14 -19.58 17.64 -26.40
CA PRO A 14 -18.49 16.68 -26.71
C PRO A 14 -17.06 17.10 -26.26
N CYS A 15 -16.12 16.15 -26.30
CA CYS A 15 -14.67 16.29 -26.06
C CYS A 15 -13.91 16.84 -27.31
N PRO A 16 -12.55 16.85 -27.34
CA PRO A 16 -11.66 17.86 -26.77
C PRO A 16 -10.91 18.62 -27.87
N SER A 17 -10.59 19.90 -27.65
CA SER A 17 -9.61 20.63 -28.45
C SER A 17 -8.52 21.21 -27.54
N THR A 18 -7.30 21.12 -28.06
CA THR A 18 -6.02 21.59 -27.50
C THR A 18 -6.09 23.00 -26.94
N LEU A 19 -5.99 23.09 -25.62
CA LEU A 19 -6.09 24.31 -24.82
C LEU A 19 -4.69 24.80 -24.37
N SER A 20 -4.51 26.12 -24.34
CA SER A 20 -3.40 26.78 -23.63
C SER A 20 -3.85 27.16 -22.22
N LEU A 21 -3.04 26.83 -21.21
CA LEU A 21 -3.40 26.99 -19.79
C LEU A 21 -2.86 28.29 -19.23
N ARG A 22 -3.63 28.94 -18.33
CA ARG A 22 -3.22 30.16 -17.62
C ARG A 22 -3.25 29.92 -16.10
N ARG A 23 -2.16 30.25 -15.40
CA ARG A 23 -2.05 30.13 -13.93
C ARG A 23 -3.06 31.06 -13.22
N ALA A 24 -3.88 30.51 -12.32
CA ALA A 24 -4.98 31.23 -11.64
C ALA A 24 -4.98 31.06 -10.10
N SER A 25 -5.62 32.00 -9.39
CA SER A 25 -5.80 32.05 -7.92
C SER A 25 -7.27 31.81 -7.48
N LEU A 26 -7.49 31.07 -6.38
CA LEU A 26 -8.77 30.43 -5.97
C LEU A 26 -9.88 31.36 -5.39
N PRO A 27 -11.17 30.98 -5.56
CA PRO A 27 -12.15 31.00 -4.45
C PRO A 27 -13.16 29.81 -4.39
N SER A 28 -14.02 29.83 -3.35
CA SER A 28 -14.67 28.75 -2.57
C SER A 28 -16.03 28.14 -3.05
N TYR A 29 -16.28 26.88 -2.65
CA TYR A 29 -17.45 25.92 -2.73
C TYR A 29 -18.90 26.45 -2.43
N PRO A 30 -20.07 25.75 -2.70
CA PRO A 30 -20.36 24.30 -2.50
C PRO A 30 -21.44 23.49 -3.34
N LEU A 31 -21.30 22.13 -3.28
CA LEU A 31 -22.22 20.98 -3.05
C LEU A 31 -23.37 20.45 -4.01
N PHE A 32 -23.20 19.15 -4.36
CA PHE A 32 -24.10 17.93 -4.40
C PHE A 32 -25.37 17.74 -5.25
N ARG A 33 -25.38 16.60 -6.00
CA ARG A 33 -26.31 15.40 -5.99
C ARG A 33 -26.34 14.73 -7.39
N SER A 34 -26.69 13.47 -7.66
CA SER A 34 -26.61 12.11 -7.06
C SER A 34 -27.30 11.13 -8.06
N PHE A 35 -26.96 9.83 -8.03
CA PHE A 35 -27.68 8.61 -8.55
C PHE A 35 -27.37 8.02 -9.96
N ASN A 36 -26.54 6.96 -10.01
CA ASN A 36 -26.84 5.50 -10.15
C ASN A 36 -28.17 5.02 -10.82
N PRO A 37 -28.28 3.72 -11.22
CA PRO A 37 -27.33 2.77 -11.84
C PRO A 37 -28.00 1.80 -12.87
N SER A 38 -27.29 0.73 -13.25
CA SER A 38 -27.74 -0.58 -13.81
C SER A 38 -27.73 -0.68 -15.35
N SER A 39 -27.40 -1.82 -15.99
CA SER A 39 -27.46 -3.21 -15.53
C SER A 39 -26.81 -4.19 -16.56
N PHE A 40 -26.18 -5.26 -16.05
CA PHE A 40 -25.92 -6.60 -16.62
C PHE A 40 -25.01 -6.78 -17.87
N ALA A 41 -23.87 -7.50 -17.80
CA ALA A 41 -23.66 -8.98 -17.74
C ALA A 41 -24.16 -9.69 -19.02
N SER A 42 -23.51 -10.69 -19.65
CA SER A 42 -22.44 -11.62 -19.26
C SER A 42 -22.12 -12.53 -20.47
N VAL A 43 -21.05 -13.32 -20.32
CA VAL A 43 -20.78 -14.66 -20.89
C VAL A 43 -19.80 -14.73 -22.07
N CYS A 44 -18.56 -15.06 -21.70
CA CYS A 44 -17.54 -15.74 -22.49
C CYS A 44 -17.79 -17.27 -22.56
N ALA A 45 -16.94 -17.92 -23.37
CA ALA A 45 -16.51 -19.33 -23.38
C ALA A 45 -17.02 -20.10 -24.61
N SER A 46 -16.27 -20.99 -25.26
CA SER A 46 -14.88 -21.46 -25.17
C SER A 46 -14.65 -22.40 -26.36
N GLY A 47 -13.40 -22.65 -26.75
CA GLY A 47 -13.08 -23.82 -27.58
C GLY A 47 -11.72 -23.75 -28.26
N ALA A 48 -10.71 -24.38 -27.65
CA ALA A 48 -9.36 -24.52 -28.16
C ALA A 48 -9.21 -25.70 -29.14
N LEU A 49 -8.35 -25.57 -30.16
CA LEU A 49 -7.74 -26.69 -30.87
C LEU A 49 -6.33 -26.31 -31.39
N ALA A 50 -5.42 -27.29 -31.34
CA ALA A 50 -3.96 -27.23 -31.52
C ALA A 50 -3.49 -26.90 -32.96
N PRO A 51 -2.20 -26.52 -33.17
CA PRO A 51 -1.73 -25.99 -34.45
C PRO A 51 -1.19 -27.09 -35.40
N PRO A 52 -1.32 -26.92 -36.73
CA PRO A 52 -0.56 -27.68 -37.72
C PRO A 52 0.61 -26.85 -38.32
N PRO A 53 1.53 -27.48 -39.08
CA PRO A 53 2.93 -27.05 -39.18
C PRO A 53 3.20 -26.01 -40.28
N ALA A 54 4.37 -25.37 -40.16
CA ALA A 54 4.90 -24.36 -41.07
C ALA A 54 5.15 -24.90 -42.49
N ILE A 55 4.60 -24.19 -43.49
CA ILE A 55 4.97 -24.32 -44.90
C ILE A 55 5.26 -22.91 -45.42
N SER A 56 6.48 -22.72 -45.90
CA SER A 56 6.98 -21.52 -46.57
C SER A 56 6.28 -21.28 -47.91
N ARG A 57 5.75 -20.08 -48.12
CA ARG A 57 5.42 -19.52 -49.44
C ARG A 57 5.72 -18.01 -49.46
N GLU A 58 6.43 -17.58 -50.50
CA GLU A 58 6.82 -16.21 -50.79
C GLU A 58 5.62 -15.27 -51.02
N PRO A 59 5.79 -13.95 -50.83
CA PRO A 59 4.70 -12.98 -50.86
C PRO A 59 4.40 -12.50 -52.29
N VAL A 60 3.13 -12.49 -52.67
CA VAL A 60 2.63 -11.79 -53.86
C VAL A 60 1.44 -10.93 -53.46
N GLU A 61 1.59 -9.61 -53.68
CA GLU A 61 0.58 -8.56 -53.82
C GLU A 61 -0.44 -8.34 -52.68
N ALA A 62 -0.04 -7.55 -51.67
CA ALA A 62 -0.96 -6.88 -50.73
C ALA A 62 -0.64 -5.39 -50.49
N ASN A 63 0.28 -4.78 -51.26
CA ASN A 63 0.77 -3.42 -50.96
C ASN A 63 0.01 -2.27 -51.66
N LEU A 64 -0.86 -2.54 -52.65
CA LEU A 64 -1.50 -1.45 -53.40
C LEU A 64 -2.76 -0.84 -52.74
N VAL A 65 -3.35 -1.51 -51.74
CA VAL A 65 -4.57 -1.03 -51.06
C VAL A 65 -4.27 -0.36 -49.71
N ALA A 66 -3.14 -0.71 -49.06
CA ALA A 66 -2.72 -0.10 -47.80
C ALA A 66 -2.08 1.29 -47.99
N GLU A 67 -1.35 1.50 -49.09
CA GLU A 67 -0.64 2.77 -49.35
C GLU A 67 -1.58 3.95 -49.64
N THR A 68 -2.77 3.72 -50.19
CA THR A 68 -3.75 4.78 -50.46
C THR A 68 -4.44 5.29 -49.19
N GLY A 69 -4.74 4.42 -48.23
CA GLY A 69 -5.35 4.79 -46.95
C GLY A 69 -4.38 5.42 -45.94
N GLU A 70 -3.08 5.07 -45.98
CA GLU A 70 -2.06 5.70 -45.15
C GLU A 70 -1.65 7.10 -45.66
N ASN A 71 -1.65 7.31 -46.99
CA ASN A 71 -1.32 8.60 -47.58
C ASN A 71 -2.45 9.64 -47.37
N GLU A 72 -3.71 9.22 -47.39
CA GLU A 72 -4.86 10.08 -47.03
C GLU A 72 -4.87 10.46 -45.53
N ARG A 73 -4.49 9.54 -44.63
CA ARG A 73 -4.34 9.84 -43.19
C ARG A 73 -3.17 10.78 -42.90
N ARG A 74 -2.03 10.65 -43.61
CA ARG A 74 -0.86 11.52 -43.46
C ARG A 74 -1.12 12.97 -43.89
N GLU A 75 -1.99 13.21 -44.87
CA GLU A 75 -2.40 14.57 -45.27
C GLU A 75 -3.35 15.22 -44.26
N MET A 76 -4.15 14.44 -43.51
CA MET A 76 -5.06 14.97 -42.49
C MET A 76 -4.34 15.48 -41.23
N ASP A 77 -3.19 14.91 -40.85
CA ASP A 77 -2.39 15.37 -39.69
C ASP A 77 -1.73 16.74 -39.90
N LYS A 78 -1.70 17.23 -41.16
CA LYS A 78 -1.13 18.52 -41.53
C LYS A 78 -2.03 19.71 -41.21
N TYR A 79 -3.32 19.48 -40.95
CA TYR A 79 -4.30 20.54 -40.75
C TYR A 79 -5.09 20.37 -39.44
N ARG A 80 -5.30 21.49 -38.73
CA ARG A 80 -6.09 21.53 -37.49
C ARG A 80 -7.37 22.31 -37.69
N GLU A 81 -8.49 21.74 -37.28
CA GLU A 81 -9.78 22.43 -37.32
C GLU A 81 -9.82 23.55 -36.27
N VAL A 82 -10.22 24.74 -36.70
CA VAL A 82 -10.36 25.92 -35.84
C VAL A 82 -11.81 26.36 -35.66
N GLY A 83 -12.72 25.91 -36.53
CA GLY A 83 -14.15 26.17 -36.38
C GLY A 83 -14.98 25.65 -37.54
N THR A 84 -16.29 25.58 -37.34
CA THR A 84 -17.24 25.02 -38.31
C THR A 84 -18.16 26.11 -38.85
N ILE A 85 -18.36 26.14 -40.17
CA ILE A 85 -19.29 27.06 -40.82
C ILE A 85 -20.72 26.62 -40.50
N SER A 86 -21.44 27.46 -39.75
CA SER A 86 -22.78 27.14 -39.24
C SER A 86 -23.91 27.62 -40.14
N THR A 87 -23.83 28.85 -40.64
CA THR A 87 -24.93 29.52 -41.37
C THR A 87 -24.39 30.63 -42.26
N VAL A 88 -25.17 31.02 -43.28
CA VAL A 88 -24.89 32.20 -44.11
C VAL A 88 -25.28 33.47 -43.35
N HIS A 89 -24.54 34.55 -43.58
CA HIS A 89 -24.78 35.87 -42.99
C HIS A 89 -24.87 36.96 -44.07
N GLY A 90 -25.99 37.68 -44.10
CA GLY A 90 -26.20 38.78 -45.05
C GLY A 90 -26.29 38.32 -46.51
N VAL A 91 -26.24 39.29 -47.44
CA VAL A 91 -26.42 39.08 -48.89
C VAL A 91 -25.11 39.03 -49.69
N LYS A 92 -23.97 39.29 -49.04
CA LYS A 92 -22.64 39.41 -49.68
C LYS A 92 -21.79 38.13 -49.54
N GLY A 93 -22.41 36.99 -49.31
CA GLY A 93 -21.72 35.71 -49.12
C GLY A 93 -20.87 35.63 -47.83
N GLU A 94 -21.13 36.45 -46.81
CA GLU A 94 -20.48 36.28 -45.51
C GLU A 94 -21.03 35.02 -44.82
N VAL A 95 -20.21 34.36 -44.00
CA VAL A 95 -20.61 33.14 -43.28
C VAL A 95 -20.30 33.24 -41.79
N LYS A 96 -21.12 32.58 -40.99
CA LYS A 96 -20.97 32.49 -39.53
C LYS A 96 -20.24 31.21 -39.16
N VAL A 97 -19.10 31.34 -38.50
CA VAL A 97 -18.27 30.24 -38.00
C VAL A 97 -18.41 30.11 -36.51
N VAL A 98 -18.71 28.91 -36.01
CA VAL A 98 -18.64 28.59 -34.57
C VAL A 98 -17.19 28.23 -34.25
N SER A 99 -16.61 28.88 -33.25
CA SER A 99 -15.21 28.69 -32.90
C SER A 99 -14.99 27.35 -32.19
N ALA A 100 -13.97 26.61 -32.59
CA ALA A 100 -13.45 25.42 -31.91
C ALA A 100 -12.02 25.64 -31.37
N THR A 101 -11.56 26.89 -31.35
CA THR A 101 -10.21 27.32 -30.95
C THR A 101 -10.27 28.40 -29.86
N ASP A 102 -9.24 28.42 -29.01
CA ASP A 102 -9.06 29.43 -27.96
C ASP A 102 -8.47 30.75 -28.45
N PHE A 103 -8.03 30.80 -29.72
CA PHE A 103 -7.47 32.01 -30.35
C PHE A 103 -8.36 32.56 -31.48
N PRO A 104 -9.69 32.72 -31.29
CA PRO A 104 -10.59 33.02 -32.39
C PRO A 104 -10.30 34.39 -33.02
N GLU A 105 -9.79 35.35 -32.24
CA GLU A 105 -9.39 36.66 -32.74
C GLU A 105 -8.26 36.59 -33.75
N VAL A 106 -7.24 35.77 -33.47
CA VAL A 106 -6.11 35.55 -34.38
C VAL A 106 -6.56 34.71 -35.58
N ARG A 107 -7.41 33.69 -35.38
CA ARG A 107 -7.82 32.76 -36.43
C ARG A 107 -8.83 33.34 -37.42
N PHE A 108 -9.76 34.17 -36.96
CA PHE A 108 -10.85 34.68 -37.77
C PHE A 108 -10.78 36.19 -38.01
N GLY A 109 -10.03 36.95 -37.20
CA GLY A 109 -9.87 38.40 -37.37
C GLY A 109 -8.76 38.79 -38.36
N LYS A 110 -7.66 38.03 -38.42
CA LYS A 110 -6.52 38.33 -39.30
C LYS A 110 -6.71 37.71 -40.69
N PRO A 111 -6.68 38.51 -41.78
CA PRO A 111 -6.73 37.99 -43.15
C PRO A 111 -5.58 37.01 -43.43
N GLY A 112 -5.80 36.03 -44.30
CA GLY A 112 -4.75 35.11 -44.73
C GLY A 112 -5.26 33.74 -45.15
N LYS A 113 -4.30 32.87 -45.47
CA LYS A 113 -4.54 31.52 -45.99
C LYS A 113 -5.21 30.62 -44.94
N ARG A 114 -6.27 29.93 -45.34
CA ARG A 114 -6.99 28.90 -44.58
C ARG A 114 -7.27 27.72 -45.50
N TRP A 115 -7.80 26.65 -44.93
CA TRP A 115 -8.30 25.51 -45.70
C TRP A 115 -9.72 25.20 -45.30
N LEU A 116 -10.52 24.80 -46.27
CA LEU A 116 -11.90 24.42 -46.09
C LEU A 116 -12.04 22.93 -46.37
N ARG A 117 -12.51 22.18 -45.38
CA ARG A 117 -12.87 20.78 -45.52
C ARG A 117 -14.36 20.67 -45.82
N THR A 118 -14.69 20.25 -47.03
CA THR A 118 -16.07 20.00 -47.50
C THR A 118 -16.33 18.50 -47.57
N ARG A 119 -17.60 18.11 -47.48
CA ARG A 119 -18.03 16.72 -47.64
C ARG A 119 -19.03 16.63 -48.79
N ASP A 120 -18.56 16.17 -49.94
CA ASP A 120 -19.35 16.06 -51.16
C ASP A 120 -19.54 14.58 -51.52
N GLY A 121 -20.79 14.09 -51.53
CA GLY A 121 -21.10 12.71 -51.94
C GLY A 121 -20.43 11.61 -51.10
N GLY A 122 -20.07 11.90 -49.85
CA GLY A 122 -19.40 10.97 -48.94
C GLY A 122 -17.86 10.99 -49.02
N LYS A 123 -17.25 11.76 -49.92
CA LYS A 123 -15.80 12.00 -49.96
C LYS A 123 -15.47 13.34 -49.32
N GLU A 124 -14.42 13.38 -48.51
CA GLU A 124 -13.88 14.61 -47.94
C GLU A 124 -12.88 15.24 -48.90
N SER A 125 -12.92 16.57 -49.06
CA SER A 125 -11.91 17.31 -49.82
C SER A 125 -11.47 18.54 -49.04
N ILE A 126 -10.16 18.81 -49.04
CA ILE A 126 -9.56 19.99 -48.41
C ILE A 126 -9.14 20.94 -49.52
N LYS A 127 -9.68 22.17 -49.51
CA LYS A 127 -9.34 23.22 -50.48
C LYS A 127 -8.80 24.44 -49.78
N GLU A 128 -7.74 25.01 -50.33
CA GLU A 128 -7.21 26.28 -49.87
C GLU A 128 -8.21 27.42 -50.14
N ILE A 129 -8.34 28.33 -49.17
CA ILE A 129 -9.19 29.51 -49.28
C ILE A 129 -8.60 30.67 -48.48
N ASP A 130 -8.69 31.89 -49.03
CA ASP A 130 -8.25 33.08 -48.30
C ASP A 130 -9.37 33.64 -47.45
N LEU A 131 -9.09 33.81 -46.16
CA LEU A 131 -9.87 34.65 -45.27
C LEU A 131 -9.57 36.13 -45.59
N ILE A 132 -10.57 36.88 -46.03
CA ILE A 132 -10.43 38.30 -46.40
C ILE A 132 -10.57 39.21 -45.20
N LYS A 133 -11.56 38.93 -44.34
CA LYS A 133 -11.82 39.68 -43.11
C LYS A 133 -12.73 38.84 -42.21
N GLY A 134 -12.70 39.12 -40.91
CA GLY A 134 -13.69 38.61 -39.99
C GLY A 134 -13.92 39.55 -38.82
N ARG A 135 -15.11 39.42 -38.22
CA ARG A 135 -15.51 40.18 -37.05
C ARG A 135 -16.19 39.27 -36.04
N CYS A 136 -15.95 39.53 -34.77
CA CYS A 136 -16.64 38.86 -33.68
C CYS A 136 -18.15 39.14 -33.80
N ASN A 137 -18.98 38.13 -33.54
CA ASN A 137 -20.42 38.29 -33.41
C ASN A 137 -20.76 38.52 -31.93
N PRO A 138 -21.06 39.76 -31.50
CA PRO A 138 -21.18 40.10 -30.08
C PRO A 138 -22.21 39.21 -29.36
N GLY A 139 -21.84 38.68 -28.19
CA GLY A 139 -22.72 37.85 -27.35
C GLY A 139 -22.89 36.39 -27.80
N GLN A 140 -22.14 35.92 -28.81
CA GLN A 140 -22.16 34.53 -29.26
C GLN A 140 -20.73 34.00 -29.49
N ASN A 141 -20.47 32.72 -29.24
CA ASN A 141 -19.17 32.08 -29.53
C ASN A 141 -18.99 31.81 -31.05
N SER A 142 -19.13 32.85 -31.86
CA SER A 142 -19.12 32.76 -33.31
C SER A 142 -18.54 34.00 -33.98
N TRP A 143 -18.04 33.82 -35.19
CA TRP A 143 -17.39 34.84 -35.99
C TRP A 143 -18.07 34.95 -37.34
N ILE A 144 -18.22 36.18 -37.83
CA ILE A 144 -18.71 36.43 -39.19
C ILE A 144 -17.47 36.70 -40.05
N ILE A 145 -17.26 35.86 -41.07
CA ILE A 145 -16.09 35.94 -41.94
C ILE A 145 -16.48 36.11 -43.41
N SER A 146 -15.59 36.71 -44.18
CA SER A 146 -15.65 36.77 -45.64
C SER A 146 -14.50 35.96 -46.23
N LEU A 147 -14.82 35.05 -47.15
CA LEU A 147 -13.87 34.16 -47.81
C LEU A 147 -13.72 34.56 -49.28
N ARG A 148 -12.50 34.50 -49.81
CA ARG A 148 -12.23 34.85 -51.22
C ARG A 148 -12.97 33.88 -52.13
N GLY A 149 -13.73 34.43 -53.08
CA GLY A 149 -14.48 33.63 -54.06
C GLY A 149 -15.87 33.20 -53.61
N ILE A 150 -16.33 33.63 -52.42
CA ILE A 150 -17.69 33.42 -51.91
C ILE A 150 -18.33 34.79 -51.73
N ASN A 151 -19.12 35.22 -52.72
CA ASN A 151 -19.69 36.57 -52.78
C ASN A 151 -21.23 36.58 -52.83
N SER A 152 -21.85 35.42 -53.03
CA SER A 152 -23.32 35.25 -53.07
C SER A 152 -23.84 34.37 -51.93
N VAL A 153 -25.15 34.47 -51.67
CA VAL A 153 -25.83 33.66 -50.65
C VAL A 153 -25.83 32.19 -51.06
N GLU A 154 -25.98 31.91 -52.35
CA GLU A 154 -25.98 30.57 -52.94
C GLU A 154 -24.61 29.91 -52.76
N GLU A 155 -23.52 30.62 -53.06
CA GLU A 155 -22.15 30.14 -52.84
C GLU A 155 -21.86 29.88 -51.36
N ALA A 156 -22.30 30.78 -50.48
CA ALA A 156 -22.14 30.64 -49.05
C ALA A 156 -22.92 29.44 -48.48
N ASN A 157 -24.11 29.15 -49.01
CA ASN A 157 -24.91 27.99 -48.60
C ASN A 157 -24.21 26.67 -48.94
N ASN A 158 -23.51 26.59 -50.07
CA ASN A 158 -22.80 25.38 -50.49
C ASN A 158 -21.67 24.97 -49.54
N ILE A 159 -21.17 25.90 -48.73
CA ILE A 159 -20.09 25.64 -47.77
C ILE A 159 -20.57 25.56 -46.32
N VAL A 160 -21.87 25.69 -46.05
CA VAL A 160 -22.43 25.48 -44.71
C VAL A 160 -22.21 24.03 -44.28
N GLY A 161 -21.75 23.83 -43.04
CA GLY A 161 -21.35 22.53 -42.50
C GLY A 161 -19.87 22.19 -42.74
N SER A 162 -19.15 22.98 -43.54
CA SER A 162 -17.72 22.77 -43.78
C SER A 162 -16.87 23.19 -42.57
N ALA A 163 -15.75 22.50 -42.37
CA ALA A 163 -14.78 22.83 -41.33
C ALA A 163 -13.69 23.76 -41.86
N LEU A 164 -13.38 24.83 -41.13
CA LEU A 164 -12.25 25.72 -41.41
C LEU A 164 -11.01 25.21 -40.67
N LEU A 165 -9.93 25.06 -41.41
CA LEU A 165 -8.67 24.50 -40.92
C LEU A 165 -7.51 25.49 -41.09
N ILE A 166 -6.46 25.27 -40.30
CA ILE A 166 -5.14 25.91 -40.40
C ILE A 166 -4.05 24.84 -40.52
N GLY A 167 -2.82 25.22 -40.90
CA GLY A 167 -1.69 24.31 -40.82
C GLY A 167 -1.36 23.93 -39.37
N SER A 168 -0.95 22.68 -39.12
CA SER A 168 -0.62 22.18 -37.78
C SER A 168 0.53 22.94 -37.09
N ASP A 169 1.42 23.55 -37.88
CA ASP A 169 2.57 24.33 -37.43
C ASP A 169 2.23 25.79 -37.06
N ASP A 170 1.03 26.25 -37.38
CA ASP A 170 0.58 27.61 -37.07
C ASP A 170 0.21 27.70 -35.58
N ARG A 171 1.22 27.85 -34.72
CA ARG A 171 1.12 28.01 -33.26
C ARG A 171 1.34 29.48 -32.86
N PRO A 172 0.30 30.19 -32.36
CA PRO A 172 0.44 31.55 -31.84
C PRO A 172 1.46 31.61 -30.70
N GLU A 173 2.11 32.76 -30.56
CA GLU A 173 2.90 33.05 -29.38
C GLU A 173 1.98 33.13 -28.15
N LEU A 174 2.40 32.47 -27.07
CA LEU A 174 1.71 32.47 -25.79
C LEU A 174 2.27 33.57 -24.88
N HIS A 175 1.48 34.02 -23.91
CA HIS A 175 1.99 34.93 -22.89
C HIS A 175 2.91 34.20 -21.90
N GLU A 176 3.72 34.96 -21.16
CA GLU A 176 4.60 34.38 -20.14
C GLU A 176 3.78 33.62 -19.08
N GLY A 177 4.15 32.37 -18.82
CA GLY A 177 3.43 31.47 -17.92
C GLY A 177 2.25 30.72 -18.54
N GLU A 178 2.01 30.87 -19.85
CA GLU A 178 1.05 30.06 -20.61
C GLU A 178 1.74 28.94 -21.38
N PHE A 179 1.14 27.75 -21.38
CA PHE A 179 1.70 26.56 -22.00
C PHE A 179 0.64 25.83 -22.84
N TYR A 180 1.06 25.25 -23.96
CA TYR A 180 0.21 24.33 -24.73
C TYR A 180 0.08 23.00 -23.98
N THR A 181 -1.16 22.55 -23.77
CA THR A 181 -1.43 21.26 -23.09
C THR A 181 -0.64 20.08 -23.67
N PRO A 182 -0.54 19.88 -25.01
CA PRO A 182 0.23 18.77 -25.56
C PRO A 182 1.73 18.83 -25.23
N ASP A 183 2.28 20.03 -25.04
CA ASP A 183 3.70 20.22 -24.76
C ASP A 183 4.04 19.92 -23.29
N LEU A 184 3.03 19.86 -22.41
CA LEU A 184 3.18 19.45 -21.00
C LEU A 184 3.13 17.93 -20.81
N VAL A 185 2.49 17.21 -21.74
CA VAL A 185 2.38 15.74 -21.68
C VAL A 185 3.75 15.12 -21.95
N GLY A 186 4.16 14.18 -21.11
CA GLY A 186 5.49 13.56 -21.17
C GLY A 186 6.56 14.25 -20.31
N MET A 187 6.28 15.44 -19.76
CA MET A 187 7.23 16.12 -18.88
C MET A 187 7.41 15.38 -17.55
N ARG A 188 8.65 15.37 -17.03
CA ARG A 188 8.98 14.85 -15.71
C ARG A 188 8.59 15.83 -14.62
N VAL A 189 7.95 15.33 -13.57
CA VAL A 189 7.53 16.12 -12.41
C VAL A 189 8.48 15.84 -11.25
N ILE A 190 9.16 16.88 -10.75
CA ILE A 190 10.23 16.77 -9.76
C ILE A 190 9.87 17.58 -8.51
N LEU A 191 10.11 17.03 -7.32
CA LEU A 191 9.90 17.76 -6.07
C LEU A 191 11.03 18.76 -5.84
N LYS A 192 10.72 20.05 -5.70
CA LYS A 192 11.72 21.13 -5.53
C LYS A 192 12.60 20.96 -4.30
N GLU A 193 12.02 20.46 -3.20
CA GLU A 193 12.74 20.32 -1.92
C GLU A 193 13.80 19.23 -1.93
N THR A 194 13.55 18.12 -2.64
CA THR A 194 14.40 16.92 -2.57
C THR A 194 15.05 16.54 -3.90
N GLY A 195 14.63 17.14 -5.02
CA GLY A 195 15.02 16.74 -6.36
C GLY A 195 14.46 15.38 -6.80
N MET A 196 13.52 14.79 -6.04
CA MET A 196 12.97 13.47 -6.32
C MET A 196 11.99 13.49 -7.49
N LEU A 197 12.10 12.52 -8.40
CA LEU A 197 11.14 12.31 -9.48
C LEU A 197 9.82 11.78 -8.90
N VAL A 198 8.75 12.57 -9.07
CA VAL A 198 7.38 12.21 -8.68
C VAL A 198 6.73 11.33 -9.75
N GLY A 199 6.97 11.64 -11.02
CA GLY A 199 6.39 10.90 -12.14
C GLY A 199 6.43 11.66 -13.45
N THR A 200 5.59 11.22 -14.39
CA THR A 200 5.49 11.81 -15.73
C THR A 200 4.05 12.25 -16.00
N VAL A 201 3.87 13.44 -16.58
CA VAL A 201 2.54 13.93 -16.97
C VAL A 201 1.97 13.04 -18.09
N VAL A 202 0.79 12.47 -17.89
CA VAL A 202 0.09 11.64 -18.88
C VAL A 202 -1.01 12.41 -19.58
N SER A 203 -1.69 13.30 -18.87
CA SER A 203 -2.73 14.15 -19.43
C SER A 203 -2.94 15.39 -18.58
N VAL A 204 -3.66 16.37 -19.14
CA VAL A 204 -4.16 17.53 -18.41
C VAL A 204 -5.68 17.53 -18.48
N MET A 205 -6.33 17.63 -17.33
CA MET A 205 -7.78 17.76 -17.22
C MET A 205 -8.16 19.20 -16.94
N ASN A 206 -8.97 19.77 -17.83
CA ASN A 206 -9.45 21.13 -17.67
C ASN A 206 -10.74 21.09 -16.87
N THR A 207 -10.69 21.58 -15.63
CA THR A 207 -11.87 21.73 -14.78
C THR A 207 -12.37 23.17 -14.82
N LYS A 208 -13.62 23.42 -14.42
CA LYS A 208 -14.18 24.79 -14.36
C LYS A 208 -13.42 25.74 -13.41
N GLY A 209 -12.47 25.23 -12.63
CA GLY A 209 -11.64 26.01 -11.71
C GLY A 209 -10.19 26.10 -12.20
N ASN A 210 -9.43 25.01 -12.02
CA ASN A 210 -8.01 24.95 -12.38
C ASN A 210 -7.75 23.73 -13.25
N ASP A 211 -6.73 23.82 -14.10
CA ASP A 211 -6.24 22.66 -14.82
C ASP A 211 -5.52 21.72 -13.87
N ILE A 212 -5.72 20.42 -14.06
CA ILE A 212 -5.19 19.37 -13.21
C ILE A 212 -4.31 18.48 -14.05
N LEU A 213 -3.02 18.41 -13.70
CA LEU A 213 -2.09 17.44 -14.26
C LEU A 213 -2.44 16.05 -13.72
N GLN A 214 -2.61 15.07 -14.61
CA GLN A 214 -2.54 13.66 -14.27
C GLN A 214 -1.11 13.19 -14.44
N VAL A 215 -0.48 12.79 -13.34
CA VAL A 215 0.90 12.33 -13.30
C VAL A 215 0.90 10.83 -13.04
N LYS A 216 1.49 10.04 -13.94
CA LYS A 216 1.79 8.63 -13.68
C LYS A 216 3.00 8.58 -12.77
N PRO A 217 2.89 8.01 -11.56
CA PRO A 217 3.98 7.96 -10.62
C PRO A 217 5.12 7.12 -11.19
N SER A 218 6.35 7.63 -11.09
CA SER A 218 7.56 6.88 -11.42
C SER A 218 7.98 6.08 -10.20
N LEU A 219 7.19 5.06 -9.82
CA LEU A 219 7.62 4.10 -8.81
C LEU A 219 8.68 3.21 -9.46
N ILE A 220 9.95 3.40 -9.09
CA ILE A 220 11.01 2.47 -9.43
C ILE A 220 10.66 1.13 -8.76
N GLY A 221 10.35 0.10 -9.55
CA GLY A 221 10.26 -1.29 -9.11
C GLY A 221 8.87 -1.94 -8.99
N ARG A 222 7.78 -1.33 -9.51
CA ARG A 222 6.52 -2.08 -9.72
C ARG A 222 6.42 -2.51 -11.18
N GLU A 223 6.38 -3.83 -11.42
CA GLU A 223 6.07 -4.38 -12.73
C GLU A 223 4.73 -3.81 -13.25
N GLU A 224 4.69 -3.56 -14.55
CA GLU A 224 3.72 -2.67 -15.20
C GLU A 224 2.26 -3.20 -15.21
N GLU A 225 2.01 -4.41 -14.73
CA GLU A 225 0.76 -5.13 -15.01
C GLU A 225 -0.43 -4.75 -14.10
N ASP A 226 -0.22 -4.15 -12.93
CA ASP A 226 -1.32 -3.71 -12.03
C ASP A 226 -1.46 -2.18 -11.87
N SER A 227 -0.68 -1.39 -12.64
CA SER A 227 -0.57 0.06 -12.48
C SER A 227 -1.55 0.89 -13.33
N SER A 228 -2.61 0.29 -13.87
CA SER A 228 -3.49 0.97 -14.84
C SER A 228 -4.33 2.12 -14.26
N ASN A 229 -4.33 2.35 -12.95
CA ASN A 229 -5.25 3.33 -12.35
C ASN A 229 -4.71 4.20 -11.19
N SER A 230 -3.42 4.14 -10.85
CA SER A 230 -2.86 5.05 -9.83
C SER A 230 -2.27 6.31 -10.47
N GLN A 231 -3.10 7.33 -10.68
CA GLN A 231 -2.66 8.65 -11.16
C GLN A 231 -2.61 9.65 -10.01
N ILE A 232 -1.57 10.47 -9.96
CA ILE A 232 -1.45 11.59 -9.02
C ILE A 232 -2.07 12.83 -9.69
N LEU A 233 -3.03 13.45 -9.01
CA LEU A 233 -3.66 14.69 -9.47
C LEU A 233 -2.97 15.91 -8.85
N ILE A 234 -2.39 16.76 -9.70
CA ILE A 234 -1.66 17.96 -9.27
C ILE A 234 -2.28 19.19 -9.93
N PRO A 235 -2.85 20.13 -9.15
CA PRO A 235 -3.33 21.39 -9.71
C PRO A 235 -2.19 22.19 -10.35
N PHE A 236 -2.38 22.63 -11.61
CA PHE A 236 -1.39 23.41 -12.36
C PHE A 236 -1.49 24.90 -12.02
N VAL A 237 -1.01 25.27 -10.83
CA VAL A 237 -1.02 26.65 -10.29
C VAL A 237 0.38 27.06 -9.85
N GLU A 238 0.70 28.37 -9.84
CA GLU A 238 2.07 28.87 -9.56
C GLU A 238 2.62 28.41 -8.22
N GLU A 239 1.73 28.36 -7.22
CA GLU A 239 2.07 27.98 -5.86
C GLU A 239 2.53 26.52 -5.77
N ILE A 240 2.01 25.66 -6.66
CA ILE A 240 2.29 24.22 -6.63
C ILE A 240 3.32 23.84 -7.69
N VAL A 241 3.17 24.31 -8.92
CA VAL A 241 4.12 24.09 -10.01
C VAL A 241 4.95 25.34 -10.14
N THR A 242 6.10 25.37 -9.48
CA THR A 242 6.91 26.59 -9.33
C THR A 242 7.67 26.94 -10.60
N GLU A 243 8.23 25.94 -11.29
CA GLU A 243 9.08 26.13 -12.48
C GLU A 243 8.72 25.08 -13.55
N VAL A 244 8.74 25.48 -14.82
CA VAL A 244 8.47 24.62 -15.98
C VAL A 244 9.58 24.88 -16.99
N ASP A 245 10.41 23.88 -17.25
CA ASP A 245 11.52 23.94 -18.19
C ASP A 245 11.17 23.10 -19.43
N MET A 246 10.83 23.80 -20.51
CA MET A 246 10.43 23.19 -21.77
C MET A 246 11.62 22.57 -22.52
N GLU A 247 12.85 23.04 -22.31
CA GLU A 247 14.05 22.50 -22.95
C GLU A 247 14.42 21.14 -22.33
N ARG A 248 14.35 21.05 -21.00
CA ARG A 248 14.66 19.82 -20.26
C ARG A 248 13.51 18.83 -20.19
N GLN A 249 12.30 19.27 -20.55
CA GLN A 249 11.05 18.52 -20.39
C GLN A 249 10.80 18.16 -18.91
N GLU A 250 11.03 19.12 -18.02
CA GLU A 250 10.90 18.96 -16.57
C GLU A 250 10.07 20.09 -15.95
N MET A 251 9.35 19.79 -14.87
CA MET A 251 8.68 20.79 -14.05
C MET A 251 8.95 20.52 -12.57
N GLN A 252 9.18 21.59 -11.81
CA GLN A 252 9.42 21.53 -10.38
C GLN A 252 8.16 21.90 -9.61
N ILE A 253 7.80 21.06 -8.63
CA ILE A 253 6.64 21.27 -7.77
C ILE A 253 7.03 21.52 -6.32
N SER A 254 6.25 22.36 -5.63
CA SER A 254 6.28 22.59 -4.18
C SER A 254 4.86 22.40 -3.62
N PRO A 255 4.36 21.16 -3.55
CA PRO A 255 3.00 20.89 -3.10
C PRO A 255 2.86 21.09 -1.58
N PRO A 256 1.68 21.54 -1.09
CA PRO A 256 1.38 21.54 0.34
C PRO A 256 1.50 20.15 0.97
N LYS A 257 1.91 20.10 2.24
CA LYS A 257 2.05 18.84 3.00
C LYS A 257 0.77 18.00 2.90
N GLY A 258 0.92 16.75 2.50
CA GLY A 258 -0.18 15.79 2.37
C GLY A 258 -0.92 15.78 1.03
N LEU A 259 -0.66 16.70 0.07
CA LEU A 259 -1.32 16.64 -1.25
C LEU A 259 -1.02 15.33 -2.00
N LEU A 260 0.24 14.91 -1.99
CA LEU A 260 0.67 13.65 -2.61
C LEU A 260 0.09 12.42 -1.86
N GLU A 261 -0.11 12.53 -0.53
CA GLU A 261 -0.71 11.49 0.29
C GLU A 261 -2.25 11.40 0.15
N LEU A 262 -2.93 12.51 -0.13
CA LEU A 262 -4.37 12.50 -0.40
C LEU A 262 -4.68 11.72 -1.69
N ASN A 263 -3.80 11.82 -2.68
CA ASN A 263 -3.87 11.03 -3.90
C ASN A 263 -3.55 9.54 -3.66
N SER A 264 -2.75 9.19 -2.63
CA SER A 264 -2.56 7.79 -2.24
C SER A 264 -3.75 7.23 -1.46
N ARG A 265 -4.54 8.06 -0.75
CA ARG A 265 -5.75 7.66 0.00
C ARG A 265 -6.96 7.29 -0.87
N SER A 266 -7.01 7.68 -2.15
CA SER A 266 -8.09 7.29 -3.07
C SER A 266 -8.04 5.79 -3.45
N THR A 267 -6.93 5.12 -3.15
CA THR A 267 -6.75 3.66 -3.33
C THR A 267 -7.47 2.81 -2.27
N MET A 268 -7.96 3.42 -1.18
CA MET A 268 -8.74 2.72 -0.14
C MET A 268 -10.22 2.69 -0.47
N GLY A 269 -10.58 1.90 -1.49
CA GLY A 269 -11.88 1.32 -1.81
C GLY A 269 -13.16 2.19 -1.79
N SER A 270 -14.14 1.83 -2.62
CA SER A 270 -15.49 2.42 -2.63
C SER A 270 -16.11 2.46 -1.22
N SER A 271 -16.97 3.43 -0.91
CA SER A 271 -17.75 3.45 0.35
C SER A 271 -18.45 2.10 0.64
N LYS A 272 -18.82 1.38 -0.43
CA LYS A 272 -19.36 0.02 -0.38
C LYS A 272 -18.34 -1.01 0.14
N GLU A 273 -17.09 -0.92 -0.29
CA GLU A 273 -16.00 -1.79 0.15
C GLU A 273 -15.61 -1.52 1.61
N ARG A 274 -15.61 -0.26 2.05
CA ARG A 274 -15.39 0.07 3.47
C ARG A 274 -16.45 -0.54 4.37
N ARG A 275 -17.73 -0.39 4.03
CA ARG A 275 -18.85 -1.03 4.77
C ARG A 275 -18.74 -2.55 4.77
N LEU A 276 -18.32 -3.14 3.65
CA LEU A 276 -18.11 -4.58 3.56
C LEU A 276 -16.95 -5.03 4.46
N MET A 277 -15.85 -4.28 4.50
CA MET A 277 -14.69 -4.56 5.35
C MET A 277 -15.04 -4.39 6.83
N GLU A 278 -15.73 -3.31 7.20
CA GLU A 278 -16.25 -3.09 8.56
C GLU A 278 -17.19 -4.23 8.98
N TRP A 279 -18.10 -4.65 8.10
CA TRP A 279 -18.99 -5.78 8.36
C TRP A 279 -18.22 -7.10 8.52
N LYS A 280 -17.24 -7.38 7.66
CA LYS A 280 -16.36 -8.56 7.76
C LYS A 280 -15.58 -8.54 9.09
N GLN A 281 -15.01 -7.40 9.49
CA GLN A 281 -14.30 -7.24 10.75
C GLN A 281 -15.23 -7.44 11.95
N LYS A 282 -16.42 -6.83 11.92
CA LYS A 282 -17.43 -7.00 12.98
C LYS A 282 -17.87 -8.45 13.12
N ARG A 283 -18.10 -9.14 12.01
CA ARG A 283 -18.46 -10.58 12.01
C ARG A 283 -17.32 -11.44 12.56
N LYS A 284 -16.06 -11.18 12.17
CA LYS A 284 -14.88 -11.86 12.74
C LYS A 284 -14.77 -11.63 14.25
N SER A 285 -14.94 -10.40 14.71
CA SER A 285 -14.92 -10.04 16.13
C SER A 285 -16.04 -10.74 16.91
N GLN A 286 -17.26 -10.79 16.37
CA GLN A 286 -18.37 -11.53 16.98
C GLN A 286 -18.11 -13.03 17.08
N GLN A 287 -17.51 -13.64 16.05
CA GLN A 287 -17.13 -15.05 16.07
C GLN A 287 -16.07 -15.32 17.14
N ARG A 288 -15.03 -14.47 17.22
CA ARG A 288 -14.00 -14.55 18.27
C ARG A 288 -14.62 -14.44 19.67
N LEU A 289 -15.53 -13.50 19.88
CA LEU A 289 -16.25 -13.36 21.15
C LEU A 289 -17.06 -14.61 21.51
N ALA A 290 -17.74 -15.23 20.54
CA ALA A 290 -18.50 -16.46 20.76
C ALA A 290 -17.59 -17.63 21.16
N THR A 291 -16.46 -17.80 20.47
CA THR A 291 -15.43 -18.79 20.82
C THR A 291 -14.84 -18.53 22.20
N ALA A 292 -14.47 -17.29 22.50
CA ALA A 292 -13.93 -16.88 23.80
C ALA A 292 -14.92 -17.17 24.94
N LYS A 293 -16.21 -16.87 24.77
CA LYS A 293 -17.25 -17.20 25.76
C LYS A 293 -17.35 -18.69 26.05
N LYS A 294 -17.25 -19.52 25.02
CA LYS A 294 -17.26 -20.99 25.18
C LYS A 294 -16.06 -21.44 26.02
N ILE A 295 -14.87 -20.97 25.66
CA ILE A 295 -13.63 -21.34 26.37
C ILE A 295 -13.65 -20.84 27.82
N LEU A 296 -14.08 -19.59 28.05
CA LEU A 296 -14.24 -19.04 29.40
C LEU A 296 -15.20 -19.87 30.24
N ASN A 297 -16.30 -20.35 29.65
CA ASN A 297 -17.23 -21.26 30.33
C ASN A 297 -16.58 -22.61 30.63
N ASP A 298 -15.87 -23.20 29.66
CA ASP A 298 -15.15 -24.48 29.82
C ASP A 298 -14.02 -24.38 30.87
N MET A 299 -13.46 -23.18 31.07
CA MET A 299 -12.48 -22.85 32.10
C MET A 299 -13.10 -22.37 33.42
N GLU A 300 -14.42 -22.49 33.59
CA GLU A 300 -15.17 -22.10 34.79
C GLU A 300 -15.05 -20.60 35.17
N GLN A 301 -14.72 -19.73 34.21
CA GLN A 301 -14.58 -18.27 34.39
C GLN A 301 -15.94 -17.56 34.33
N THR A 302 -16.90 -18.04 35.12
CA THR A 302 -18.30 -17.56 35.13
C THR A 302 -18.41 -16.08 35.53
N HIS A 303 -17.55 -15.59 36.43
CA HIS A 303 -17.51 -14.20 36.86
C HIS A 303 -17.20 -13.22 35.72
N VAL A 304 -16.38 -13.62 34.74
CA VAL A 304 -16.09 -12.81 33.54
C VAL A 304 -17.33 -12.70 32.65
N LEU A 305 -18.04 -13.83 32.46
CA LEU A 305 -19.27 -13.89 31.68
C LEU A 305 -20.40 -13.07 32.35
N ASP A 306 -20.49 -13.14 33.68
CA ASP A 306 -21.44 -12.36 34.47
C ASP A 306 -21.13 -10.86 34.45
N ALA A 307 -19.85 -10.48 34.53
CA ALA A 307 -19.44 -9.09 34.32
C ALA A 307 -19.89 -8.60 32.95
N LEU A 308 -19.70 -9.37 31.88
CA LEU A 308 -20.15 -9.01 30.54
C LEU A 308 -21.68 -8.94 30.39
N ARG A 309 -22.42 -9.81 31.09
CA ARG A 309 -23.90 -9.81 31.09
C ARG A 309 -24.45 -8.57 31.78
N LEU A 310 -23.90 -8.24 32.94
CA LEU A 310 -24.36 -7.18 33.86
C LEU A 310 -23.79 -5.79 33.53
N ALA A 311 -22.81 -5.69 32.63
CA ALA A 311 -22.19 -4.43 32.26
C ALA A 311 -23.19 -3.45 31.59
N PRO A 312 -23.13 -2.14 31.89
CA PRO A 312 -23.87 -1.13 31.14
C PRO A 312 -23.40 -1.06 29.68
N LYS A 313 -24.22 -0.48 28.79
CA LYS A 313 -24.05 -0.59 27.31
C LYS A 313 -22.65 -0.22 26.80
N ALA A 314 -22.05 0.86 27.31
CA ALA A 314 -20.72 1.31 26.91
C ALA A 314 -19.63 0.32 27.38
N GLN A 315 -19.61 0.00 28.67
CA GLN A 315 -18.65 -0.93 29.28
C GLN A 315 -18.79 -2.34 28.71
N LYS A 316 -20.02 -2.79 28.43
CA LYS A 316 -20.30 -4.08 27.78
C LYS A 316 -19.67 -4.16 26.40
N THR A 317 -19.73 -3.08 25.64
CA THR A 317 -19.11 -3.00 24.31
C THR A 317 -17.58 -3.02 24.42
N SER A 318 -17.02 -2.31 25.40
CA SER A 318 -15.58 -2.30 25.69
C SER A 318 -15.07 -3.68 26.10
N LEU A 319 -15.69 -4.28 27.13
CA LEU A 319 -15.34 -5.61 27.63
C LEU A 319 -15.54 -6.70 26.57
N ALA A 320 -16.60 -6.62 25.75
CA ALA A 320 -16.78 -7.53 24.62
C ALA A 320 -15.65 -7.43 23.60
N LYS A 321 -15.17 -6.21 23.30
CA LYS A 321 -14.05 -5.98 22.40
C LYS A 321 -12.75 -6.55 22.98
N GLN A 322 -12.51 -6.34 24.28
CA GLN A 322 -11.35 -6.86 25.02
C GLN A 322 -11.33 -8.39 25.05
N ILE A 323 -12.45 -9.03 25.40
CA ILE A 323 -12.58 -10.50 25.36
C ILE A 323 -12.37 -11.05 23.93
N ALA A 324 -12.81 -10.32 22.91
CA ALA A 324 -12.66 -10.75 21.52
C ALA A 324 -11.25 -10.54 20.95
N SER A 325 -10.40 -9.73 21.59
CA SER A 325 -9.00 -9.52 21.17
C SER A 325 -8.05 -10.55 21.77
N ILE A 326 -8.38 -11.16 22.91
CA ILE A 326 -7.55 -12.17 23.58
C ILE A 326 -7.66 -13.54 22.88
N ASP A 327 -6.53 -14.20 22.64
CA ASP A 327 -6.53 -15.61 22.20
C ASP A 327 -6.73 -16.57 23.38
N PHE A 328 -7.99 -16.72 23.80
CA PHE A 328 -8.34 -17.62 24.90
C PHE A 328 -8.00 -19.09 24.64
N ARG A 329 -7.83 -19.51 23.38
CA ARG A 329 -7.35 -20.87 23.08
C ARG A 329 -5.89 -21.01 23.51
N PHE A 330 -5.08 -20.03 23.15
CA PHE A 330 -3.68 -19.97 23.55
C PHE A 330 -3.53 -19.81 25.07
N PHE A 331 -4.38 -19.00 25.71
CA PHE A 331 -4.43 -18.85 27.16
C PHE A 331 -4.78 -20.16 27.89
N GLN A 332 -5.87 -20.84 27.50
CA GLN A 332 -6.26 -22.13 28.06
C GLN A 332 -5.14 -23.16 27.88
N HIS A 333 -4.50 -23.11 26.71
CA HIS A 333 -3.40 -23.99 26.39
C HIS A 333 -2.21 -23.81 27.34
N ALA A 334 -1.81 -22.56 27.55
CA ALA A 334 -0.72 -22.21 28.44
C ALA A 334 -0.99 -22.61 29.89
N LEU A 335 -2.21 -22.39 30.40
CA LEU A 335 -2.59 -22.78 31.76
C LEU A 335 -2.51 -24.30 31.99
N ASN A 336 -2.92 -25.09 30.98
CA ASN A 336 -2.86 -26.55 31.06
C ASN A 336 -1.43 -27.12 31.00
N ASN A 337 -0.45 -26.31 30.56
CA ASN A 337 0.95 -26.72 30.37
C ASN A 337 1.92 -25.77 31.11
N LEU A 338 1.48 -25.26 32.26
CA LEU A 338 2.35 -24.50 33.14
C LEU A 338 3.46 -25.42 33.66
N ASP A 339 4.68 -25.13 33.24
CA ASP A 339 5.88 -25.78 33.72
C ASP A 339 6.30 -25.19 35.08
N LYS A 340 7.00 -25.98 35.90
CA LYS A 340 7.61 -25.55 37.16
C LYS A 340 8.98 -24.88 36.95
N HIS A 341 9.55 -24.97 35.75
CA HIS A 341 10.89 -24.44 35.43
C HIS A 341 10.88 -22.99 34.93
N ILE A 342 11.79 -22.19 35.47
CA ILE A 342 11.84 -20.72 35.32
C ILE A 342 12.27 -20.25 33.92
N ASN A 343 12.88 -21.13 33.10
CA ASN A 343 13.43 -20.76 31.79
C ASN A 343 12.57 -21.22 30.59
N GLY A 344 11.47 -21.95 30.82
CA GLY A 344 10.55 -22.43 29.78
C GLY A 344 11.07 -23.51 28.82
N LEU A 345 12.34 -23.91 28.94
CA LEU A 345 12.88 -25.13 28.33
C LEU A 345 12.69 -26.31 29.29
N SER A 346 12.39 -27.50 28.76
CA SER A 346 12.39 -28.71 29.60
C SER A 346 13.81 -29.03 30.09
N GLU A 347 13.94 -29.68 31.25
CA GLU A 347 15.27 -30.08 31.78
C GLU A 347 16.10 -30.89 30.77
N ASP A 348 15.42 -31.72 29.97
CA ASP A 348 16.05 -32.51 28.92
C ASP A 348 16.59 -31.60 27.80
N MET A 349 15.82 -30.60 27.38
CA MET A 349 16.27 -29.65 26.36
C MET A 349 17.42 -28.78 26.86
N GLU A 350 17.42 -28.33 28.12
CA GLU A 350 18.54 -27.56 28.69
C GLU A 350 19.85 -28.35 28.73
N LYS A 351 19.80 -29.62 29.16
CA LYS A 351 20.96 -30.52 29.16
C LYS A 351 21.49 -30.77 27.75
N ASN A 352 20.59 -30.99 26.80
CA ASN A 352 20.94 -31.24 25.40
C ASN A 352 21.43 -29.99 24.67
N PHE A 353 20.99 -28.79 25.07
CA PHE A 353 21.46 -27.51 24.53
C PHE A 353 22.99 -27.39 24.64
N SER A 354 23.53 -27.74 25.81
CA SER A 354 24.99 -27.73 26.04
C SER A 354 25.74 -28.71 25.13
N LEU A 355 25.12 -29.84 24.75
CA LEU A 355 25.69 -30.80 23.81
C LEU A 355 25.64 -30.26 22.38
N LEU A 356 24.50 -29.72 21.96
CA LEU A 356 24.31 -29.14 20.63
C LEU A 356 25.24 -27.94 20.39
N LEU A 357 25.45 -27.11 21.42
CA LEU A 357 26.39 -25.99 21.38
C LEU A 357 27.85 -26.42 21.17
N LYS A 358 28.25 -27.63 21.62
CA LYS A 358 29.59 -28.16 21.36
C LYS A 358 29.81 -28.47 19.88
N ASN A 359 28.74 -28.86 19.18
CA ASN A 359 28.75 -29.20 17.76
C ASN A 359 28.37 -28.01 16.86
N ALA A 360 28.15 -26.83 17.44
CA ALA A 360 27.79 -25.62 16.71
C ALA A 360 28.87 -25.21 15.70
N MET A 361 28.46 -24.70 14.54
CA MET A 361 29.37 -24.03 13.61
C MET A 361 29.94 -22.79 14.30
N LYS A 362 31.27 -22.70 14.37
CA LYS A 362 31.96 -21.54 14.94
C LYS A 362 32.34 -20.57 13.83
N ILE A 363 31.99 -19.30 13.99
CA ILE A 363 32.32 -18.26 13.02
C ILE A 363 32.79 -16.99 13.74
N SER A 364 33.77 -16.28 13.20
CA SER A 364 34.16 -14.95 13.71
C SER A 364 33.11 -13.91 13.33
N HIS A 365 32.97 -12.87 14.15
CA HIS A 365 32.08 -11.75 13.84
C HIS A 365 32.43 -11.06 12.50
N GLU A 366 33.71 -10.96 12.15
CA GLU A 366 34.16 -10.38 10.87
C GLU A 366 33.74 -11.22 9.66
N ASN A 367 33.84 -12.54 9.76
CA ASN A 367 33.37 -13.47 8.74
C ASN A 367 31.85 -13.50 8.65
N LEU A 368 31.10 -13.16 9.70
CA LEU A 368 29.64 -13.02 9.59
C LEU A 368 29.27 -11.77 8.77
N LEU A 369 30.03 -10.68 8.94
CA LEU A 369 29.85 -9.40 8.24
C LEU A 369 30.39 -9.37 6.81
N GLY A 370 31.13 -10.40 6.38
CA GLY A 370 31.73 -10.45 5.03
C GLY A 370 32.91 -9.49 4.86
N LYS A 371 33.60 -9.14 5.95
CA LYS A 371 34.73 -8.19 5.94
C LYS A 371 36.11 -8.86 5.82
N GLU A 372 36.22 -10.17 6.07
CA GLU A 372 37.46 -10.92 5.83
C GLU A 372 37.53 -11.42 4.37
N SER A 373 38.72 -11.34 3.77
CA SER A 373 39.01 -11.97 2.48
C SER A 373 38.91 -13.50 2.63
N GLU A 374 37.79 -14.07 2.20
CA GLU A 374 37.41 -15.46 2.45
C GLU A 374 38.47 -16.46 1.96
N ARG A 375 39.08 -17.21 2.88
CA ARG A 375 39.85 -18.43 2.57
C ARG A 375 39.05 -19.72 2.73
N ASN A 376 37.84 -19.67 3.29
CA ASN A 376 37.05 -20.86 3.58
C ASN A 376 35.96 -21.08 2.51
N LYS A 377 36.25 -21.97 1.55
CA LYS A 377 35.32 -22.36 0.48
C LYS A 377 33.93 -22.76 1.00
N PHE A 378 33.87 -23.39 2.17
CA PHE A 378 32.60 -23.80 2.78
C PHE A 378 31.71 -22.60 3.15
N HIS A 379 32.30 -21.50 3.66
CA HIS A 379 31.52 -20.30 4.02
C HIS A 379 30.93 -19.62 2.78
N HIS A 380 31.69 -19.60 1.68
CA HIS A 380 31.22 -19.06 0.40
C HIS A 380 30.04 -19.86 -0.14
N GLU A 381 30.13 -21.20 -0.14
CA GLU A 381 29.04 -22.08 -0.57
C GLU A 381 27.76 -21.87 0.26
N LEU A 382 27.91 -21.66 1.58
CA LEU A 382 26.78 -21.32 2.44
C LEU A 382 26.22 -19.93 2.11
N ARG A 383 27.06 -18.91 1.94
CA ARG A 383 26.62 -17.56 1.57
C ARG A 383 25.85 -17.56 0.25
N ASP A 384 26.34 -18.25 -0.78
CA ASP A 384 25.68 -18.33 -2.07
C ASP A 384 24.30 -18.96 -1.94
N LYS A 385 24.20 -20.08 -1.22
CA LYS A 385 22.92 -20.74 -0.94
C LYS A 385 21.95 -19.81 -0.18
N GLY A 386 22.47 -19.06 0.78
CA GLY A 386 21.69 -18.06 1.50
C GLY A 386 21.23 -16.91 0.61
N LEU A 387 22.13 -16.34 -0.20
CA LEU A 387 21.82 -15.27 -1.14
C LEU A 387 20.76 -15.69 -2.16
N GLU A 388 20.81 -16.93 -2.63
CA GLU A 388 19.78 -17.50 -3.52
C GLU A 388 18.39 -17.51 -2.84
N LEU A 389 18.31 -17.95 -1.57
CA LEU A 389 17.06 -17.91 -0.81
C LEU A 389 16.53 -16.47 -0.65
N LEU A 390 17.42 -15.57 -0.24
CA LEU A 390 17.09 -14.15 -0.01
C LEU A 390 16.66 -13.43 -1.29
N SER A 391 17.31 -13.75 -2.42
CA SER A 391 16.98 -13.16 -3.72
C SER A 391 15.60 -13.63 -4.23
N ASN A 392 15.21 -14.86 -3.88
CA ASN A 392 13.90 -15.40 -4.20
C ASN A 392 12.77 -14.94 -3.25
N SER A 393 13.08 -14.10 -2.25
CA SER A 393 12.12 -13.59 -1.25
C SER A 393 11.34 -14.70 -0.53
N LYS A 394 12.04 -15.80 -0.20
CA LYS A 394 11.46 -16.99 0.47
C LYS A 394 11.51 -16.90 2.00
N GLU A 395 11.85 -15.74 2.53
CA GLU A 395 12.02 -15.48 3.95
C GLU A 395 11.08 -14.39 4.45
N ALA A 396 10.61 -14.53 5.69
CA ALA A 396 9.95 -13.47 6.43
C ALA A 396 10.73 -13.17 7.70
N ILE A 397 10.66 -11.93 8.17
CA ILE A 397 11.36 -11.48 9.38
C ILE A 397 10.34 -11.04 10.43
N VAL A 398 10.53 -11.48 11.67
CA VAL A 398 9.80 -11.07 12.86
C VAL A 398 10.82 -10.43 13.81
N LEU A 399 10.74 -9.11 13.91
CA LEU A 399 11.56 -8.30 14.79
C LEU A 399 10.79 -8.01 16.07
N ILE A 400 11.31 -8.48 17.20
CA ILE A 400 10.74 -8.23 18.52
C ILE A 400 11.55 -7.11 19.18
N ILE A 401 10.87 -6.00 19.44
CA ILE A 401 11.47 -4.78 19.99
C ILE A 401 11.31 -4.82 21.52
N ASN A 402 12.33 -5.30 22.21
CA ASN A 402 12.36 -5.40 23.67
C ASN A 402 12.63 -4.04 24.32
N GLU A 403 11.84 -3.67 25.33
CA GLU A 403 12.11 -2.49 26.15
C GLU A 403 13.12 -2.81 27.25
N LYS A 404 14.37 -3.09 26.88
CA LYS A 404 15.44 -3.18 27.88
C LYS A 404 15.92 -1.78 28.27
N ASN A 405 15.63 -1.40 29.51
CA ASN A 405 16.30 -0.35 30.28
C ASN A 405 16.25 1.09 29.72
N LYS A 406 15.07 1.74 29.72
CA LYS A 406 15.00 3.19 30.00
C LYS A 406 13.86 3.48 30.96
N ILE A 407 14.20 4.06 32.11
CA ILE A 407 13.27 4.60 33.11
C ILE A 407 12.56 5.78 32.44
N GLY A 408 11.41 5.54 31.82
CA GLY A 408 10.62 6.57 31.18
C GLY A 408 9.59 5.99 30.21
N ASN A 409 8.31 6.18 30.53
CA ASN A 409 7.19 5.95 29.63
C ASN A 409 7.17 7.03 28.53
N SER A 410 8.22 7.20 27.75
CA SER A 410 8.19 8.12 26.62
C SER A 410 7.48 7.44 25.44
N SER A 411 6.38 8.03 24.99
CA SER A 411 5.63 7.63 23.79
C SER A 411 6.40 7.84 22.48
N GLU A 412 7.61 8.38 22.55
CA GLU A 412 8.48 8.67 21.42
C GLU A 412 9.46 7.51 21.15
N ILE A 413 9.78 7.34 19.86
CA ILE A 413 10.83 6.41 19.41
C ILE A 413 12.17 7.06 19.72
N ASP A 414 12.97 6.40 20.55
CA ASP A 414 14.32 6.86 20.89
C ASP A 414 15.27 6.78 19.69
N ASP A 415 16.35 7.56 19.75
CA ASP A 415 17.32 7.65 18.66
C ASP A 415 18.01 6.30 18.39
N ASP A 416 18.18 5.46 19.40
CA ASP A 416 18.77 4.13 19.27
C ASP A 416 17.89 3.26 18.37
N LEU A 417 16.58 3.24 18.59
CA LEU A 417 15.61 2.52 17.78
C LEU A 417 15.50 3.13 16.38
N ARG A 418 15.51 4.46 16.24
CA ARG A 418 15.51 5.13 14.92
C ARG A 418 16.71 4.73 14.07
N ASN A 419 17.91 4.79 14.64
CA ASN A 419 19.15 4.42 13.97
C ASN A 419 19.10 2.94 13.57
N SER A 420 18.67 2.07 14.50
CA SER A 420 18.53 0.64 14.20
C SER A 420 17.58 0.36 13.05
N LEU A 421 16.43 1.02 13.02
CA LEU A 421 15.43 0.83 11.95
C LEU A 421 15.92 1.38 10.61
N SER A 422 16.70 2.47 10.62
CA SER A 422 17.35 2.99 9.43
C SER A 422 18.38 2.00 8.89
N ASP A 423 19.26 1.49 9.75
CA ASP A 423 20.29 0.51 9.39
C ASP A 423 19.66 -0.77 8.82
N ILE A 424 18.60 -1.26 9.48
CA ILE A 424 17.83 -2.42 9.01
C ILE A 424 17.16 -2.10 7.68
N GLY A 425 16.54 -0.93 7.55
CA GLY A 425 15.95 -0.45 6.31
C GLY A 425 16.96 -0.52 5.17
N GLU A 426 18.12 0.10 5.34
CA GLU A 426 19.23 0.10 4.38
C GLU A 426 19.73 -1.31 4.05
N HIS A 427 19.86 -2.21 5.04
CA HIS A 427 20.29 -3.58 4.79
C HIS A 427 19.24 -4.40 4.01
N LEU A 428 17.97 -4.04 4.15
CA LEU A 428 16.85 -4.66 3.44
C LEU A 428 16.54 -3.96 2.10
N MET A 429 17.15 -2.80 1.81
CA MET A 429 16.99 -2.08 0.54
C MET A 429 17.44 -2.97 -0.63
N GLY A 430 16.56 -3.15 -1.62
CA GLY A 430 16.77 -4.03 -2.78
C GLY A 430 16.00 -5.36 -2.71
N SER A 431 15.45 -5.72 -1.55
CA SER A 431 14.58 -6.90 -1.37
C SER A 431 13.10 -6.55 -1.53
N GLN A 432 12.70 -6.09 -2.71
CA GLN A 432 11.29 -5.76 -2.99
C GLN A 432 10.41 -6.99 -2.77
N GLY A 433 9.69 -7.03 -1.65
CA GLY A 433 8.67 -8.03 -1.39
C GLY A 433 8.88 -8.95 -0.17
N ARG A 434 9.94 -8.76 0.62
CA ARG A 434 10.16 -9.51 1.88
C ARG A 434 9.11 -9.14 2.94
N PRO A 435 8.35 -10.11 3.49
CA PRO A 435 7.45 -9.86 4.60
C PRO A 435 8.20 -9.51 5.89
N PHE A 436 7.77 -8.43 6.56
CA PHE A 436 8.41 -7.90 7.76
C PHE A 436 7.39 -7.63 8.87
N VAL A 437 7.58 -8.21 10.04
CA VAL A 437 6.70 -8.06 11.21
C VAL A 437 7.49 -7.43 12.35
N MET A 438 7.02 -6.33 12.88
CA MET A 438 7.54 -5.69 14.08
C MET A 438 6.57 -5.95 15.23
N VAL A 439 7.06 -6.48 16.34
CA VAL A 439 6.30 -6.66 17.58
C VAL A 439 6.84 -5.69 18.62
N THR A 440 5.98 -4.82 19.17
CA THR A 440 6.37 -3.77 20.11
C THR A 440 5.28 -3.50 21.16
N ALA A 441 5.61 -2.75 22.20
CA ALA A 441 4.66 -2.37 23.24
C ALA A 441 3.50 -1.51 22.70
N THR A 442 2.31 -1.67 23.28
CA THR A 442 1.05 -1.01 22.88
C THR A 442 1.20 0.49 22.59
N HIS A 443 1.89 1.20 23.48
CA HIS A 443 2.02 2.66 23.43
C HIS A 443 2.94 3.17 22.31
N LYS A 444 3.69 2.28 21.63
CA LYS A 444 4.60 2.62 20.53
C LYS A 444 4.08 2.27 19.15
N VAL A 445 3.03 1.45 19.04
CA VAL A 445 2.52 0.95 17.75
C VAL A 445 2.18 2.11 16.79
N GLU A 446 1.40 3.09 17.25
CA GLU A 446 1.00 4.23 16.41
C GLU A 446 2.18 5.13 16.03
N THR A 447 3.08 5.41 16.98
CA THR A 447 4.29 6.21 16.76
C THR A 447 5.22 5.53 15.76
N LEU A 448 5.44 4.22 15.89
CA LEU A 448 6.28 3.42 14.99
C LEU A 448 5.69 3.32 13.60
N GLN A 449 4.39 3.09 13.48
CA GLN A 449 3.70 3.10 12.19
C GLN A 449 3.78 4.47 11.51
N LYS A 450 3.67 5.56 12.28
CA LYS A 450 3.85 6.92 11.77
C LYS A 450 5.27 7.12 11.26
N TYR A 451 6.28 6.76 12.06
CA TYR A 451 7.68 6.86 11.68
C TYR A 451 8.01 6.08 10.41
N LEU A 452 7.50 4.85 10.25
CA LEU A 452 7.67 4.08 9.02
C LEU A 452 7.04 4.79 7.82
N ARG A 453 5.81 5.33 7.95
CA ARG A 453 5.16 6.08 6.87
C ARG A 453 5.95 7.33 6.48
N ASP A 454 6.39 8.10 7.48
CA ASP A 454 7.13 9.36 7.28
C ASP A 454 8.48 9.12 6.58
N ASN A 455 9.05 7.92 6.69
CA ASN A 455 10.29 7.49 6.03
C ASN A 455 10.05 6.56 4.82
N GLY A 456 8.85 6.53 4.25
CA GLY A 456 8.55 5.73 3.05
C GLY A 456 8.78 4.23 3.23
N TYR A 457 8.56 3.72 4.45
CA TYR A 457 8.84 2.34 4.87
C TYR A 457 10.26 1.85 4.58
N PHE A 458 11.23 2.78 4.42
CA PHE A 458 12.60 2.47 4.02
C PHE A 458 12.66 1.56 2.78
N GLY A 459 11.79 1.82 1.80
CA GLY A 459 11.72 1.04 0.56
C GLY A 459 11.06 -0.35 0.68
N LEU A 460 10.64 -0.79 1.87
CA LEU A 460 9.88 -2.02 2.04
C LEU A 460 8.45 -1.88 1.48
N ASP A 461 7.89 -3.00 1.03
CA ASP A 461 6.49 -3.04 0.62
C ASP A 461 5.57 -2.91 1.84
N HIS A 462 4.97 -1.73 2.02
CA HIS A 462 4.06 -1.45 3.13
C HIS A 462 2.88 -2.44 3.28
N GLN A 463 2.49 -3.15 2.22
CA GLN A 463 1.43 -4.19 2.32
C GLN A 463 1.92 -5.46 3.00
N LYS A 464 3.24 -5.65 3.04
CA LYS A 464 3.94 -6.77 3.66
C LYS A 464 4.70 -6.35 4.93
N VAL A 465 4.39 -5.17 5.47
CA VAL A 465 4.92 -4.70 6.76
C VAL A 465 3.80 -4.67 7.80
N TRP A 466 3.95 -5.45 8.86
CA TRP A 466 3.03 -5.47 10.00
C TRP A 466 3.71 -4.86 11.22
N VAL A 467 3.04 -3.92 11.89
CA VAL A 467 3.44 -3.45 13.22
C VAL A 467 2.36 -3.91 14.19
N LEU A 468 2.72 -4.85 15.06
CA LEU A 468 1.85 -5.54 15.98
C LEU A 468 2.15 -5.14 17.43
N GLU A 469 1.09 -5.04 18.22
CA GLU A 469 1.20 -4.98 19.67
C GLU A 469 1.66 -6.33 20.21
N GLU A 470 2.57 -6.33 21.19
CA GLU A 470 2.99 -7.52 21.92
C GLU A 470 1.79 -8.28 22.50
N GLU A 471 1.81 -9.62 22.43
CA GLU A 471 0.70 -10.44 22.92
C GLU A 471 0.51 -10.24 24.42
N ARG A 472 -0.74 -9.95 24.81
CA ARG A 472 -1.14 -9.80 26.20
C ARG A 472 -2.20 -10.84 26.54
N LEU A 473 -1.97 -11.56 27.64
CA LEU A 473 -2.93 -12.53 28.15
C LEU A 473 -3.42 -12.11 29.54
N PRO A 474 -4.59 -12.62 29.98
CA PRO A 474 -5.13 -12.30 31.29
C PRO A 474 -4.19 -12.71 32.43
N VAL A 475 -4.05 -11.82 33.40
CA VAL A 475 -3.46 -12.13 34.71
C VAL A 475 -4.48 -12.94 35.50
N PHE A 476 -4.00 -13.93 36.24
CA PHE A 476 -4.84 -14.87 36.94
C PHE A 476 -4.33 -15.11 38.37
N SER A 477 -5.23 -15.43 39.28
CA SER A 477 -4.86 -15.99 40.58
C SER A 477 -4.84 -17.50 40.51
N MET A 478 -3.83 -18.13 41.12
CA MET A 478 -3.78 -19.58 41.32
C MET A 478 -4.10 -19.95 42.76
N THR A 479 -4.87 -21.02 42.95
CA THR A 479 -5.04 -21.64 44.27
C THR A 479 -3.76 -22.40 44.67
N SER A 480 -3.53 -22.56 45.97
CA SER A 480 -2.32 -23.21 46.51
C SER A 480 -2.13 -24.66 46.06
N ASP A 481 -3.22 -25.33 45.69
CA ASP A 481 -3.26 -26.69 45.14
C ASP A 481 -3.16 -26.73 43.61
N GLN A 482 -3.00 -25.56 42.95
CA GLN A 482 -2.96 -25.38 41.49
C GLN A 482 -4.16 -25.97 40.73
N SER A 483 -5.27 -26.26 41.43
CA SER A 483 -6.43 -26.93 40.86
C SER A 483 -7.34 -25.99 40.06
N SER A 484 -7.28 -24.68 40.36
CA SER A 484 -8.09 -23.68 39.68
C SER A 484 -7.33 -22.38 39.47
N SER A 485 -7.64 -21.72 38.36
CA SER A 485 -7.15 -20.38 38.04
C SER A 485 -8.33 -19.44 37.87
N LYS A 486 -8.19 -18.18 38.30
CA LYS A 486 -9.24 -17.17 38.16
C LYS A 486 -8.69 -15.93 37.47
N VAL A 487 -9.26 -15.58 36.32
CA VAL A 487 -8.94 -14.37 35.56
C VAL A 487 -9.31 -13.13 36.36
N LEU A 488 -8.44 -12.13 36.38
CA LEU A 488 -8.60 -10.94 37.21
C LEU A 488 -9.03 -9.71 36.40
N PHE A 489 -9.69 -8.77 37.07
CA PHE A 489 -10.07 -7.47 36.53
C PHE A 489 -9.16 -6.38 37.07
N LYS A 490 -8.70 -5.47 36.20
CA LYS A 490 -7.91 -4.30 36.60
C LYS A 490 -8.80 -3.22 37.21
N SER A 491 -9.98 -3.05 36.63
CA SER A 491 -11.03 -2.14 37.09
C SER A 491 -12.41 -2.73 36.73
N PRO A 492 -13.53 -2.20 37.24
CA PRO A 492 -14.85 -2.71 36.92
C PRO A 492 -15.07 -2.83 35.40
N PHE A 493 -15.28 -4.06 34.93
CA PHE A 493 -15.47 -4.39 33.50
C PHE A 493 -14.23 -4.18 32.59
N GLU A 494 -13.02 -4.11 33.15
CA GLU A 494 -11.74 -4.08 32.43
C GLU A 494 -10.86 -5.25 32.89
N LEU A 495 -10.53 -6.18 31.99
CA LEU A 495 -9.66 -7.31 32.32
C LEU A 495 -8.23 -6.83 32.64
N LEU A 496 -7.59 -7.49 33.61
CA LEU A 496 -6.17 -7.29 33.89
C LEU A 496 -5.36 -8.18 32.95
N GLU A 497 -4.56 -7.57 32.09
CA GLU A 497 -3.74 -8.26 31.08
C GLU A 497 -2.27 -7.85 31.21
N ALA A 498 -1.35 -8.77 30.94
CA ALA A 498 0.08 -8.53 30.96
C ALA A 498 0.76 -9.12 29.71
N PRO A 499 1.88 -8.54 29.24
CA PRO A 499 2.67 -9.13 28.18
C PRO A 499 3.19 -10.50 28.61
N ILE A 500 3.20 -11.43 27.66
CA ILE A 500 3.67 -12.80 27.92
C ILE A 500 5.13 -13.01 27.51
N GLY A 501 5.81 -12.01 26.97
CA GLY A 501 7.20 -12.15 26.53
C GLY A 501 7.35 -12.59 25.07
N PRO A 502 8.60 -12.76 24.61
CA PRO A 502 8.92 -12.77 23.18
C PRO A 502 8.33 -13.96 22.43
N GLY A 503 8.09 -15.11 23.06
CA GLY A 503 7.43 -16.25 22.43
C GLY A 503 5.99 -15.96 21.98
N GLY A 504 5.36 -14.91 22.53
CA GLY A 504 4.00 -14.49 22.19
C GLY A 504 3.77 -14.16 20.71
N PHE A 505 4.84 -13.93 19.92
CA PHE A 505 4.73 -13.73 18.48
C PHE A 505 3.99 -14.90 17.79
N LEU A 506 4.15 -16.14 18.27
CA LEU A 506 3.48 -17.30 17.69
C LEU A 506 1.95 -17.15 17.73
N SER A 507 1.44 -16.69 18.87
CA SER A 507 0.01 -16.42 19.05
C SER A 507 -0.44 -15.28 18.14
N LEU A 508 0.32 -14.18 18.08
CA LEU A 508 0.02 -13.04 17.20
C LEU A 508 -0.09 -13.47 15.73
N LEU A 509 0.92 -14.16 15.21
CA LEU A 509 0.93 -14.57 13.80
C LEU A 509 -0.20 -15.54 13.47
N SER A 510 -0.52 -16.46 14.38
CA SER A 510 -1.60 -17.44 14.21
C SER A 510 -2.98 -16.78 14.32
N PHE A 511 -3.21 -15.97 15.36
CA PHE A 511 -4.48 -15.34 15.67
C PHE A 511 -4.90 -14.30 14.61
N GLN A 512 -3.91 -13.62 14.02
CA GLN A 512 -4.10 -12.66 12.94
C GLN A 512 -4.04 -13.27 11.53
N LYS A 513 -3.79 -14.59 11.41
CA LYS A 513 -3.64 -15.31 10.13
C LYS A 513 -2.48 -14.80 9.25
N ILE A 514 -1.43 -14.30 9.88
CA ILE A 514 -0.21 -13.86 9.18
C ILE A 514 0.58 -15.09 8.71
N LEU A 515 0.59 -16.19 9.48
CA LEU A 515 1.18 -17.46 9.00
C LEU A 515 0.48 -17.98 7.72
N ASP A 516 -0.84 -17.86 7.62
CA ASP A 516 -1.59 -18.21 6.41
C ASP A 516 -1.13 -17.34 5.21
N ALA A 517 -0.91 -16.05 5.44
CA ALA A 517 -0.40 -15.12 4.42
C ALA A 517 1.03 -15.48 4.00
N PHE A 518 1.91 -15.83 4.94
CA PHE A 518 3.28 -16.28 4.62
C PHE A 518 3.26 -17.57 3.78
N ASN A 519 2.42 -18.54 4.14
CA ASN A 519 2.25 -19.77 3.35
C ASN A 519 1.74 -19.45 1.93
N GLN A 520 0.80 -18.50 1.77
CA GLN A 520 0.30 -18.07 0.45
C GLN A 520 1.35 -17.31 -0.36
N MET A 521 2.25 -16.59 0.30
CA MET A 521 3.37 -15.88 -0.31
C MET A 521 4.54 -16.81 -0.70
N GLY A 522 4.48 -18.11 -0.38
CA GLY A 522 5.55 -19.05 -0.69
C GLY A 522 6.78 -18.88 0.21
N ILE A 523 6.62 -18.33 1.41
CA ILE A 523 7.70 -18.21 2.39
C ILE A 523 8.09 -19.61 2.87
N GLU A 524 9.39 -19.89 2.89
CA GLU A 524 9.99 -21.14 3.34
C GLU A 524 10.64 -21.01 4.72
N TYR A 525 11.14 -19.83 5.08
CA TYR A 525 11.84 -19.59 6.34
C TYR A 525 11.33 -18.33 7.05
N LEU A 526 11.30 -18.39 8.38
CA LEU A 526 10.93 -17.29 9.25
C LEU A 526 12.09 -16.98 10.19
N GLN A 527 12.70 -15.81 10.08
CA GLN A 527 13.69 -15.33 11.04
C GLN A 527 12.97 -14.57 12.17
N VAL A 528 13.22 -14.98 13.41
CA VAL A 528 12.69 -14.35 14.63
C VAL A 528 13.88 -13.81 15.41
N CYS A 529 13.96 -12.49 15.57
CA CYS A 529 15.13 -11.84 16.13
C CYS A 529 14.78 -10.62 17.00
N SER A 530 15.70 -10.27 17.89
CA SER A 530 15.67 -9.06 18.71
C SER A 530 16.52 -7.93 18.12
N LEU A 531 16.22 -6.69 18.47
CA LEU A 531 16.92 -5.49 17.97
C LEU A 531 18.41 -5.37 18.37
N ASP A 532 18.82 -6.10 19.41
CA ASP A 532 20.19 -6.05 19.94
C ASP A 532 21.25 -6.60 18.97
N ASP A 533 20.83 -7.27 17.89
CA ASP A 533 21.68 -7.92 16.90
C ASP A 533 21.44 -7.39 15.48
N LYS A 534 21.69 -6.09 15.30
CA LYS A 534 21.40 -5.36 14.06
C LYS A 534 22.15 -5.91 12.84
N SER A 535 23.33 -6.49 13.05
CA SER A 535 24.25 -7.00 12.02
C SER A 535 23.81 -8.29 11.33
N SER A 536 22.70 -8.90 11.75
CA SER A 536 22.36 -10.25 11.35
C SER A 536 20.98 -10.49 10.75
N ILE A 537 20.17 -9.44 10.69
CA ILE A 537 18.83 -9.53 10.10
C ILE A 537 19.00 -9.79 8.60
N GLY A 538 18.46 -10.90 8.10
CA GLY A 538 18.65 -11.30 6.72
C GLY A 538 20.06 -11.78 6.37
N ASN A 539 20.86 -12.25 7.34
CA ASN A 539 22.24 -12.68 7.05
C ASN A 539 22.29 -13.94 6.16
N SER A 540 22.86 -13.81 4.96
CA SER A 540 22.92 -14.91 3.98
C SER A 540 23.67 -16.14 4.49
N LEU A 541 24.79 -15.96 5.19
CA LEU A 541 25.56 -17.09 5.72
C LEU A 541 24.73 -17.90 6.74
N PHE A 542 23.94 -17.23 7.59
CA PHE A 542 23.08 -17.93 8.55
C PHE A 542 21.93 -18.69 7.87
N PHE A 543 21.22 -18.06 6.94
CA PHE A 543 20.18 -18.75 6.14
C PHE A 543 20.76 -19.94 5.35
N GLY A 544 21.92 -19.73 4.73
CA GLY A 544 22.65 -20.75 4.00
C GLY A 544 23.05 -21.94 4.86
N TYR A 545 23.56 -21.69 6.07
CA TYR A 545 23.89 -22.73 7.03
C TYR A 545 22.67 -23.57 7.42
N VAL A 546 21.58 -22.92 7.83
CA VAL A 546 20.35 -23.63 8.23
C VAL A 546 19.78 -24.45 7.07
N SER A 547 19.74 -23.86 5.88
CA SER A 547 19.25 -24.55 4.67
C SER A 547 20.19 -25.67 4.22
N SER A 548 21.50 -25.56 4.41
CA SER A 548 22.47 -26.61 4.04
C SER A 548 22.29 -27.89 4.85
N LEU A 549 21.83 -27.76 6.09
CA LEU A 549 21.60 -28.87 7.01
C LEU A 549 20.18 -29.44 6.93
N ASP A 550 19.31 -28.85 6.10
CA ASP A 550 17.85 -29.10 6.13
C ASP A 550 17.27 -29.00 7.57
N ALA A 551 17.87 -28.11 8.38
CA ALA A 551 17.51 -27.97 9.77
C ALA A 551 16.13 -27.29 9.89
N GLY A 552 15.30 -27.82 10.80
CA GLY A 552 14.00 -27.26 11.09
C GLY A 552 14.08 -25.91 11.80
N VAL A 553 15.07 -25.77 12.68
CA VAL A 553 15.37 -24.57 13.45
C VAL A 553 16.88 -24.34 13.48
N GLY A 554 17.30 -23.12 13.15
CA GLY A 554 18.66 -22.65 13.36
C GLY A 554 18.69 -21.59 14.43
N ILE A 555 19.63 -21.67 15.37
CA ILE A 555 19.77 -20.71 16.46
C ILE A 555 21.17 -20.12 16.41
N LYS A 556 21.25 -18.79 16.46
CA LYS A 556 22.52 -18.10 16.55
C LYS A 556 22.77 -17.66 17.99
N VAL A 557 23.98 -17.93 18.46
CA VAL A 557 24.43 -17.63 19.83
C VAL A 557 25.77 -16.92 19.79
N TYR A 558 26.07 -16.15 20.84
CA TYR A 558 27.32 -15.39 20.95
C TYR A 558 28.20 -15.92 22.07
N ASN A 559 29.46 -16.21 21.77
CA ASN A 559 30.45 -16.73 22.71
C ASN A 559 29.95 -17.95 23.50
N GLY A 560 29.14 -18.80 22.87
CA GLY A 560 28.57 -20.01 23.48
C GLY A 560 27.55 -19.75 24.59
N ASN A 561 27.09 -18.51 24.78
CA ASN A 561 26.06 -18.20 25.76
C ASN A 561 24.70 -18.04 25.07
N VAL A 562 23.74 -18.84 25.50
CA VAL A 562 22.32 -18.60 25.23
C VAL A 562 21.96 -17.52 26.22
N GLY A 563 21.79 -16.28 25.77
CA GLY A 563 21.54 -15.15 26.66
C GLY A 563 20.33 -15.35 27.58
N ASP A 564 20.01 -14.34 28.38
CA ASP A 564 18.86 -14.33 29.31
C ASP A 564 17.46 -14.33 28.63
N GLY A 565 17.38 -14.82 27.38
CA GLY A 565 16.16 -14.88 26.58
C GLY A 565 15.78 -13.57 25.90
N THR A 566 16.57 -12.51 26.05
CA THR A 566 16.20 -11.18 25.53
C THR A 566 16.96 -10.80 24.26
N CYS A 567 18.12 -11.41 24.03
CA CYS A 567 18.84 -11.34 22.78
C CYS A 567 18.76 -12.72 22.12
N PHE A 568 18.15 -12.76 20.95
CA PHE A 568 17.93 -14.00 20.20
C PHE A 568 17.91 -13.70 18.71
N ASP A 569 18.38 -14.67 17.93
CA ASP A 569 18.25 -14.71 16.47
C ASP A 569 18.09 -16.18 16.06
N MET A 570 16.92 -16.50 15.54
CA MET A 570 16.51 -17.86 15.22
C MET A 570 15.83 -17.90 13.87
N ILE A 571 16.18 -18.87 13.05
CA ILE A 571 15.50 -19.16 11.79
C ILE A 571 14.66 -20.43 12.00
N ILE A 572 13.39 -20.39 11.61
CA ILE A 572 12.47 -21.54 11.68
C ILE A 572 11.93 -21.78 10.28
N SER A 573 12.06 -23.01 9.77
CA SER A 573 11.40 -23.38 8.52
C SER A 573 9.87 -23.34 8.65
N MET A 574 9.16 -22.90 7.62
CA MET A 574 7.69 -22.84 7.64
C MET A 574 7.04 -24.21 7.84
N LYS A 575 7.69 -25.29 7.39
CA LYS A 575 7.30 -26.68 7.71
C LYS A 575 7.24 -26.91 9.24
N HIS A 576 8.27 -26.50 9.96
CA HIS A 576 8.33 -26.63 11.41
C HIS A 576 7.45 -25.61 12.11
N MET A 577 7.36 -24.36 11.64
CA MET A 577 6.46 -23.35 12.19
C MET A 577 4.99 -23.81 12.15
N ASN A 578 4.57 -24.41 11.03
CA ASN A 578 3.24 -24.99 10.89
C ASN A 578 3.03 -26.23 11.79
N LYS A 579 4.10 -26.98 12.13
CA LYS A 579 4.05 -28.09 13.10
C LYS A 579 3.89 -27.56 14.52
N ILE A 580 4.74 -26.59 14.92
CA ILE A 580 4.68 -25.89 16.21
C ILE A 580 3.28 -25.32 16.47
N SER A 581 2.70 -24.65 15.46
CA SER A 581 1.37 -24.05 15.55
C SER A 581 0.24 -25.08 15.75
N ARG A 582 0.45 -26.34 15.33
CA ARG A 582 -0.51 -27.44 15.52
C ARG A 582 -0.31 -28.17 16.85
N ASP A 583 0.94 -28.40 17.25
CA ASP A 583 1.35 -29.08 18.48
C ASP A 583 1.54 -28.11 19.65
N ALA A 584 0.55 -27.23 19.86
CA ALA A 584 0.60 -26.25 20.95
C ALA A 584 0.90 -26.91 22.31
N LYS A 585 0.41 -28.16 22.53
CA LYS A 585 0.58 -28.98 23.75
C LYS A 585 1.99 -29.19 24.27
N LYS A 586 3.01 -28.90 23.47
CA LYS A 586 4.40 -29.05 23.88
C LYS A 586 5.10 -27.70 24.09
N LEU A 587 4.40 -26.58 23.93
CA LEU A 587 4.96 -25.25 24.18
C LEU A 587 5.21 -25.07 25.69
N GLY A 588 6.40 -24.59 26.04
CA GLY A 588 6.79 -24.35 27.43
C GLY A 588 6.35 -22.97 27.92
N PHE A 589 5.47 -22.94 28.92
CA PHE A 589 5.04 -21.72 29.62
C PHE A 589 5.39 -21.80 31.09
N TYR A 590 5.62 -20.67 31.74
CA TYR A 590 5.72 -20.62 33.19
C TYR A 590 4.96 -19.42 33.78
N ALA A 591 4.63 -19.52 35.06
CA ALA A 591 3.95 -18.47 35.81
C ALA A 591 4.98 -17.57 36.50
N VAL A 592 4.81 -16.25 36.35
CA VAL A 592 5.60 -15.23 37.06
C VAL A 592 4.72 -14.56 38.09
N ALA A 593 5.15 -14.57 39.35
CA ALA A 593 4.45 -13.92 40.43
C ALA A 593 4.39 -12.39 40.21
N GLU A 594 3.21 -11.81 40.42
CA GLU A 594 2.93 -10.41 40.16
C GLU A 594 2.38 -9.69 41.40
N LYS A 595 2.70 -8.40 41.53
CA LYS A 595 2.13 -7.53 42.57
C LYS A 595 1.29 -6.45 41.92
N HIS A 596 0.01 -6.76 41.70
CA HIS A 596 -0.95 -5.83 41.10
C HIS A 596 -2.14 -5.61 42.02
N ARG A 597 -2.68 -4.37 42.03
CA ARG A 597 -4.05 -4.13 42.52
C ARG A 597 -5.04 -4.65 41.49
N TYR A 598 -6.08 -5.30 41.94
CA TYR A 598 -7.15 -5.80 41.08
C TYR A 598 -8.50 -5.61 41.76
N VAL A 599 -9.57 -5.74 40.99
CA VAL A 599 -10.93 -5.71 41.50
C VAL A 599 -11.60 -7.06 41.36
N GLU A 600 -12.43 -7.38 42.33
CA GLU A 600 -13.25 -8.59 42.31
C GLU A 600 -14.72 -8.24 42.42
N LYS A 601 -15.55 -8.97 41.67
CA LYS A 601 -17.00 -8.81 41.72
C LYS A 601 -17.58 -9.71 42.80
N THR A 602 -18.11 -9.11 43.86
CA THR A 602 -18.81 -9.78 44.95
C THR A 602 -20.33 -9.61 44.80
N SER A 603 -21.11 -10.20 45.71
CA SER A 603 -22.56 -9.99 45.81
C SER A 603 -22.94 -8.53 46.12
N GLU A 604 -22.04 -7.78 46.76
CA GLU A 604 -22.29 -6.40 47.23
C GLU A 604 -21.75 -5.33 46.26
N GLY A 605 -20.95 -5.72 45.26
CA GLY A 605 -20.41 -4.80 44.28
C GLY A 605 -19.01 -5.17 43.81
N TRP A 606 -18.29 -4.21 43.25
CA TRP A 606 -16.86 -4.36 42.94
C TRP A 606 -16.05 -3.96 44.17
N VAL A 607 -15.12 -4.81 44.58
CA VAL A 607 -14.25 -4.60 45.73
C VAL A 607 -12.81 -4.56 45.25
N ASP A 608 -12.06 -3.54 45.68
CA ASP A 608 -10.62 -3.47 45.48
C ASP A 608 -9.94 -4.51 46.37
N VAL A 609 -9.12 -5.38 45.79
CA VAL A 609 -8.37 -6.39 46.52
C VAL A 609 -6.88 -6.07 46.41
N SER A 610 -6.28 -5.79 47.57
CA SER A 610 -4.84 -5.74 47.74
C SER A 610 -4.35 -7.14 48.10
N ALA A 611 -3.91 -7.91 47.12
CA ALA A 611 -3.42 -9.27 47.40
C ALA A 611 -2.12 -9.27 48.21
N GLU A 612 -2.04 -10.19 49.16
CA GLU A 612 -0.78 -10.67 49.71
C GLU A 612 -0.01 -11.42 48.59
N ALA A 613 1.30 -11.20 48.54
CA ALA A 613 2.12 -11.26 47.33
C ALA A 613 2.30 -12.62 46.60
N SER A 614 1.63 -13.71 46.98
CA SER A 614 2.02 -15.07 46.55
C SER A 614 1.11 -15.76 45.52
N ASN A 615 -0.10 -15.26 45.24
CA ASN A 615 -1.09 -16.04 44.49
C ASN A 615 -1.44 -15.45 43.10
N LEU A 616 -0.94 -14.26 42.76
CA LEU A 616 -1.18 -13.62 41.47
C LEU A 616 -0.07 -13.97 40.51
N CYS A 617 -0.45 -14.43 39.33
CA CYS A 617 0.47 -14.90 38.30
C CYS A 617 0.13 -14.25 36.95
N ARG A 618 1.17 -13.84 36.23
CA ARG A 618 1.08 -13.69 34.77
C ARG A 618 1.74 -14.88 34.08
N LEU A 619 1.29 -15.17 32.86
CA LEU A 619 2.00 -16.11 32.00
C LEU A 619 3.27 -15.47 31.45
N HIS A 620 4.31 -16.28 31.30
CA HIS A 620 5.48 -15.94 30.49
C HIS A 620 5.80 -17.07 29.53
N PHE A 621 6.10 -16.69 28.29
CA PHE A 621 6.45 -17.55 27.18
C PHE A 621 7.76 -17.05 26.57
N PRO A 622 8.91 -17.65 26.94
CA PRO A 622 10.19 -17.29 26.35
C PRO A 622 10.26 -17.80 24.91
N VAL A 623 11.07 -17.13 24.06
CA VAL A 623 11.19 -17.49 22.64
C VAL A 623 11.66 -18.94 22.45
N TYR A 624 12.58 -19.41 23.30
CA TYR A 624 13.09 -20.78 23.24
C TYR A 624 12.11 -21.84 23.75
N GLY A 625 10.99 -21.45 24.39
CA GLY A 625 9.93 -22.38 24.78
C GLY A 625 9.25 -23.08 23.58
N LEU A 626 9.47 -22.57 22.36
CA LEU A 626 9.07 -23.21 21.10
C LEU A 626 9.83 -24.51 20.83
N LEU A 627 11.06 -24.63 21.32
CA LEU A 627 11.97 -25.73 21.00
C LEU A 627 11.55 -27.06 21.64
N ASN A 628 10.73 -27.02 22.69
CA ASN A 628 10.15 -28.21 23.32
C ASN A 628 9.27 -29.04 22.35
N THR A 629 8.89 -28.45 21.20
CA THR A 629 8.14 -29.13 20.14
C THR A 629 9.02 -29.77 19.04
N CYS A 630 10.32 -29.45 19.02
CA CYS A 630 11.27 -29.86 17.99
C CYS A 630 12.06 -31.11 18.40
N SER A 631 12.51 -31.90 17.41
CA SER A 631 13.53 -32.92 17.65
C SER A 631 14.89 -32.26 17.80
N LEU A 632 15.81 -32.87 18.56
CA LEU A 632 17.19 -32.38 18.67
C LEU A 632 17.91 -32.39 17.31
N ASP A 633 17.62 -33.40 16.48
CA ASP A 633 18.21 -33.54 15.14
C ASP A 633 17.74 -32.45 14.17
N ASP A 634 16.61 -31.79 14.46
CA ASP A 634 16.07 -30.69 13.65
C ASP A 634 16.67 -29.32 14.03
N ILE A 635 17.54 -29.25 15.05
CA ILE A 635 18.08 -28.01 15.60
C ILE A 635 19.57 -27.89 15.27
N CYS A 636 19.97 -26.78 14.65
CA CYS A 636 21.38 -26.44 14.47
C CYS A 636 21.75 -25.12 15.17
N PHE A 637 23.03 -25.00 15.55
CA PHE A 637 23.56 -23.82 16.22
C PHE A 637 24.70 -23.18 15.44
N MET A 638 24.68 -21.85 15.36
CA MET A 638 25.79 -21.03 14.90
C MET A 638 26.33 -20.22 16.07
N ASN A 639 27.57 -20.49 16.47
CA ASN A 639 28.24 -19.78 17.54
C ASN A 639 29.17 -18.69 16.96
N VAL A 640 28.77 -17.45 17.13
CA VAL A 640 29.53 -16.27 16.72
C VAL A 640 30.53 -15.92 17.82
N LEU A 641 31.80 -16.02 17.48
CA LEU A 641 32.94 -15.69 18.33
C LEU A 641 33.29 -14.21 18.14
N LYS A 642 33.66 -13.56 19.25
CA LYS A 642 34.18 -12.19 19.25
C LYS A 642 35.40 -12.02 18.34
#